data_AF-A0AAN6HJW2-F1
#
_entry.id   AF-A0AAN6HJW2-F1
#
_cell.length_a   1.000
_cell.length_b   1.000
_cell.length_c   1.000
_cell.angle_alpha   90.00
_cell.angle_beta   90.00
_cell.angle_gamma   90.00
#
_symmetry.space_group_name_H-M   'P 1'
#
loop_
_entity.id
_entity.type
_entity.pdbx_description
1 polymer ?
#
loop_
_entity_poly.entity_id
_entity_poly.type
_entity_poly.pdbx_seq_one_letter_code
_entity_poly.pdbx_strand_id
1 'polypeptide(L)'
;MRFLPLLPFAAVASAAATRFLNPDALLKDLEDQGWFKENIPIIDVPDKAIQEVYYYRWQTYREHLVYTGPQYGYMASEFLSPVSYGAPFGGIVAAAGHHITEGRWLRQNKYGQDVANYWLSGPGQFPKPMKEEVNKDTPDWVHEYSFWAASALWKQYLVTGDRDFIVGQLENLVKQYRGWDNHFNDSLGLYWQVPVWDATEYTAASYESSDPYHGGAGFRPTINAYQYGDAWAISQIASLRGDTKLEDEYRKRAESLRSSMQKHLWDSKAEFYKHRARDSNPSGTLLSTREIMGYLPWTFNMPSDDTKLIAFSQLTDSQGFSAKYGPTTTERRSKWFMYEAQNCCRWDGPSWPFATAQTLTAVENVLNDYPAQKYITSSDYFDMVQRYAKTQYKNGKPYVAEAHHPDTEQWIYDGANHSEDYNHSTFIDNVLAGLLGLRAQADDTIIVNPLTPGTWDHFAVENVAYHGHSITVLWDKTGSSYNRGKGLQVFVDGKLSGSRDMIGSLKVNVGAYVQPATASFSVNIAANSQRFPQLTTAYASYTSPHDHPMRAIDGIVWRTGIPQNSRWTSYQSPNPSDYFGVDLRRTQVVCNVRLFFYDDNGGVRLPSKYDLQYKKGDTWVTIPGQVRSPMPTASNVETKITFPGISTSQIRVVAPNAGSDVGWGLSELQIWTPAIFHIRNENSGKLMGVEKKSTTNRANIQQFESSSSRDLLWQFFPSAGGWWRIKNLNSGLLLAVEGASTANSANLQQFEDNGTDDHLWRVESKGDGLFLIWNKNSGKVAGVDRMLTTDGAQVVQFENSGTKDHLWSLLPASVEDCSKAS
;
A
#
# COMPACT_ATOMS: atom_id res chain seq x y z
N MET A 1 24.65 46.82 -14.10
CA MET A 1 24.03 46.37 -12.84
C MET A 1 22.51 46.45 -12.96
N ARG A 2 21.86 45.32 -13.26
CA ARG A 2 20.42 45.09 -13.06
C ARG A 2 20.28 43.60 -12.79
N PHE A 3 19.83 43.26 -11.57
CA PHE A 3 19.52 41.91 -11.13
C PHE A 3 18.34 41.35 -11.94
N LEU A 4 18.49 40.17 -12.55
CA LEU A 4 17.36 39.35 -12.96
C LEU A 4 16.88 38.53 -11.75
N PRO A 5 15.57 38.43 -11.49
CA PRO A 5 15.05 37.61 -10.41
C PRO A 5 15.13 36.12 -10.77
N LEU A 6 15.38 35.31 -9.75
CA LEU A 6 15.18 33.85 -9.76
C LEU A 6 13.77 33.53 -10.26
N LEU A 7 13.68 32.75 -11.34
CA LEU A 7 12.44 32.11 -11.75
C LEU A 7 12.01 31.15 -10.62
N PRO A 8 10.77 31.24 -10.11
CA PRO A 8 10.27 30.25 -9.17
C PRO A 8 10.10 28.92 -9.90
N PHE A 9 10.38 27.83 -9.19
CA PHE A 9 9.97 26.50 -9.56
C PHE A 9 8.51 26.52 -10.01
N ALA A 10 8.21 25.94 -11.18
CA ALA A 10 6.84 25.67 -11.57
C ALA A 10 6.27 24.66 -10.57
N ALA A 11 5.64 25.16 -9.52
CA ALA A 11 4.74 24.38 -8.71
C ALA A 11 3.64 23.91 -9.65
N VAL A 12 3.49 22.58 -9.74
CA VAL A 12 2.24 21.94 -10.16
C VAL A 12 1.11 22.73 -9.49
N ALA A 13 0.13 23.20 -10.25
CA ALA A 13 -0.98 23.98 -9.71
C ALA A 13 -1.70 23.10 -8.67
N SER A 14 -1.29 23.20 -7.40
CA SER A 14 -2.05 22.60 -6.32
C SER A 14 -3.37 23.36 -6.30
N ALA A 15 -4.46 22.63 -6.08
CA ALA A 15 -5.67 23.26 -5.58
C ALA A 15 -5.29 24.24 -4.46
N ALA A 16 -5.89 25.43 -4.43
CA ALA A 16 -5.45 26.49 -3.53
C ALA A 16 -5.52 25.98 -2.08
N ALA A 17 -4.36 25.71 -1.47
CA ALA A 17 -4.29 25.11 -0.14
C ALA A 17 -4.48 26.18 0.95
N THR A 18 -5.08 25.80 2.09
CA THR A 18 -5.07 26.65 3.28
C THR A 18 -3.71 26.57 3.98
N ARG A 19 -3.44 27.56 4.84
CA ARG A 19 -2.22 27.66 5.67
C ARG A 19 -2.58 28.19 7.06
N PHE A 20 -3.45 27.47 7.76
CA PHE A 20 -3.93 27.81 9.09
C PHE A 20 -3.07 27.18 10.18
N LEU A 21 -2.51 26.00 9.91
CA LEU A 21 -1.59 25.31 10.79
C LEU A 21 -0.14 25.64 10.44
N ASN A 22 0.78 25.28 11.34
CA ASN A 22 2.22 25.36 11.12
C ASN A 22 2.80 23.94 10.97
N PRO A 23 2.88 23.39 9.74
CA PRO A 23 3.42 22.05 9.52
C PRO A 23 4.87 21.89 9.98
N ASP A 24 5.69 22.96 9.93
CA ASP A 24 7.08 22.90 10.39
C ASP A 24 7.16 22.60 11.90
N ALA A 25 6.22 23.12 12.69
CA ALA A 25 6.15 22.87 14.12
C ALA A 25 5.55 21.50 14.44
N LEU A 26 4.51 21.09 13.72
CA LEU A 26 3.78 19.84 13.97
C LEU A 26 4.57 18.60 13.52
N LEU A 27 5.38 18.72 12.47
CA LEU A 27 6.18 17.64 11.91
C LEU A 27 7.64 17.67 12.38
N LYS A 28 8.01 18.55 13.30
CA LYS A 28 9.41 18.81 13.67
C LYS A 28 10.18 17.57 14.13
N ASP A 29 9.47 16.63 14.76
CA ASP A 29 10.03 15.41 15.34
C ASP A 29 9.91 14.21 14.37
N LEU A 30 9.23 14.38 13.23
CA LEU A 30 9.23 13.39 12.16
C LEU A 30 10.47 13.55 11.30
N GLU A 31 10.94 12.42 10.81
CA GLU A 31 11.94 12.39 9.74
C GLU A 31 11.32 12.80 8.40
N ASP A 32 12.10 12.97 7.32
CA ASP A 32 11.59 13.23 5.96
C ASP A 32 10.43 14.25 5.86
N GLN A 33 10.53 15.36 6.59
CA GLN A 33 9.45 16.35 6.72
C GLN A 33 8.94 16.87 5.37
N GLY A 34 9.80 16.87 4.34
CA GLY A 34 9.41 17.22 2.98
C GLY A 34 8.35 16.27 2.43
N TRP A 35 8.58 14.96 2.53
CA TRP A 35 7.62 13.95 2.09
C TRP A 35 6.29 14.07 2.84
N PHE A 36 6.32 14.25 4.18
CA PHE A 36 5.09 14.41 4.97
C PHE A 36 4.30 15.66 4.57
N LYS A 37 4.96 16.82 4.42
CA LYS A 37 4.29 18.06 3.98
C LYS A 37 3.61 17.91 2.62
N GLU A 38 4.21 17.13 1.72
CA GLU A 38 3.65 16.87 0.39
C GLU A 38 2.48 15.90 0.41
N ASN A 39 2.48 14.90 1.30
CA ASN A 39 1.63 13.73 1.17
C ASN A 39 0.52 13.56 2.22
N ILE A 40 0.69 14.05 3.45
CA ILE A 40 -0.28 13.75 4.53
C ILE A 40 -1.18 14.94 4.86
N PRO A 41 -2.40 14.71 5.37
CA PRO A 41 -3.17 15.75 6.05
C PRO A 41 -2.47 16.19 7.36
N ILE A 42 -2.55 17.47 7.68
CA ILE A 42 -1.96 18.03 8.91
C ILE A 42 -3.08 18.23 9.92
N ILE A 43 -2.91 17.72 11.15
CA ILE A 43 -3.91 17.88 12.22
C ILE A 43 -3.38 18.69 13.39
N ASP A 44 -4.29 19.40 14.06
CA ASP A 44 -4.09 20.01 15.37
C ASP A 44 -5.26 19.59 16.27
N VAL A 45 -4.97 18.83 17.32
CA VAL A 45 -5.98 18.31 18.24
C VAL A 45 -5.55 18.52 19.71
N PRO A 46 -6.49 18.82 20.63
CA PRO A 46 -6.16 19.07 22.04
C PRO A 46 -5.59 17.85 22.78
N ASP A 47 -5.89 16.63 22.30
CA ASP A 47 -5.36 15.40 22.89
C ASP A 47 -3.97 15.10 22.34
N LYS A 48 -2.98 15.36 23.19
CA LYS A 48 -1.56 15.18 22.85
C LYS A 48 -1.23 13.75 22.40
N ALA A 49 -1.80 12.73 23.06
CA ALA A 49 -1.47 11.35 22.75
C ALA A 49 -1.98 10.96 21.35
N ILE A 50 -3.20 11.39 21.01
CA ILE A 50 -3.77 11.19 19.67
C ILE A 50 -2.91 11.91 18.61
N GLN A 51 -2.49 13.15 18.86
CA GLN A 51 -1.67 13.90 17.91
C GLN A 51 -0.30 13.27 17.68
N GLU A 52 0.42 12.92 18.74
CA GLU A 52 1.75 12.31 18.64
C GLU A 52 1.69 10.97 17.91
N VAL A 53 0.69 10.13 18.24
CA VAL A 53 0.50 8.83 17.57
C VAL A 53 0.05 8.99 16.12
N TYR A 54 -0.76 10.01 15.79
CA TYR A 54 -1.17 10.28 14.40
C TYR A 54 0.05 10.51 13.49
N TYR A 55 0.96 11.37 13.92
CA TYR A 55 2.17 11.68 13.16
C TYR A 55 3.16 10.51 13.16
N TYR A 56 3.31 9.81 14.29
CA TYR A 56 4.10 8.58 14.36
C TYR A 56 3.58 7.50 13.39
N ARG A 57 2.26 7.28 13.32
CA ARG A 57 1.67 6.27 12.45
C ARG A 57 1.81 6.60 10.97
N TRP A 58 1.88 7.87 10.60
CA TRP A 58 2.29 8.26 9.25
C TRP A 58 3.74 7.93 8.96
N GLN A 59 4.62 8.11 9.94
CA GLN A 59 6.01 7.69 9.82
C GLN A 59 6.14 6.18 9.66
N THR A 60 5.48 5.40 10.51
CA THR A 60 5.38 3.94 10.35
C THR A 60 4.91 3.59 8.94
N TYR A 61 3.77 4.11 8.48
CA TYR A 61 3.26 3.81 7.14
C TYR A 61 4.28 4.13 6.03
N ARG A 62 5.02 5.25 6.17
CA ARG A 62 6.05 5.64 5.21
C ARG A 62 7.22 4.65 5.16
N GLU A 63 7.64 4.12 6.30
CA GLU A 63 8.71 3.11 6.39
C GLU A 63 8.29 1.78 5.75
N HIS A 64 7.01 1.44 5.84
CA HIS A 64 6.42 0.26 5.20
C HIS A 64 6.17 0.41 3.70
N LEU A 65 6.27 1.63 3.13
CA LEU A 65 6.20 1.84 1.67
C LEU A 65 7.50 1.42 0.98
N VAL A 66 7.61 0.13 0.70
CA VAL A 66 8.77 -0.50 0.06
C VAL A 66 8.62 -0.45 -1.46
N TYR A 67 9.63 0.09 -2.15
CA TYR A 67 9.63 0.13 -3.61
C TYR A 67 10.11 -1.22 -4.18
N THR A 68 9.19 -1.97 -4.77
CA THR A 68 9.46 -3.34 -5.27
C THR A 68 10.19 -3.38 -6.61
N GLY A 69 10.06 -2.33 -7.42
CA GLY A 69 10.70 -2.24 -8.73
C GLY A 69 9.86 -1.48 -9.76
N PRO A 70 10.45 -1.16 -10.92
CA PRO A 70 9.77 -0.44 -12.00
C PRO A 70 8.48 -1.10 -12.51
N GLN A 71 8.34 -2.41 -12.33
CA GLN A 71 7.22 -3.18 -12.86
C GLN A 71 5.96 -3.08 -11.98
N TYR A 72 6.14 -2.95 -10.67
CA TYR A 72 5.07 -3.05 -9.67
C TYR A 72 4.94 -1.83 -8.77
N GLY A 73 5.96 -0.96 -8.71
CA GLY A 73 5.92 0.25 -7.90
C GLY A 73 6.07 -0.03 -6.40
N TYR A 74 5.28 0.67 -5.58
CA TYR A 74 5.29 0.50 -4.13
C TYR A 74 4.39 -0.65 -3.65
N MET A 75 4.83 -1.32 -2.60
CA MET A 75 3.99 -2.17 -1.75
C MET A 75 4.02 -1.63 -0.32
N ALA A 76 3.03 -2.02 0.49
CA ALA A 76 3.00 -1.75 1.92
C ALA A 76 3.31 -3.06 2.64
N SER A 77 4.45 -3.13 3.33
CA SER A 77 4.79 -4.31 4.12
C SER A 77 4.04 -4.31 5.45
N GLU A 78 3.93 -5.48 6.06
CA GLU A 78 3.34 -5.67 7.39
C GLU A 78 4.43 -5.63 8.47
N PHE A 79 5.47 -6.45 8.30
CA PHE A 79 6.74 -6.36 9.01
C PHE A 79 7.73 -5.52 8.19
N LEU A 80 8.61 -4.76 8.85
CA LEU A 80 9.67 -4.03 8.17
C LEU A 80 10.67 -4.98 7.49
N SER A 81 10.99 -6.10 8.16
CA SER A 81 11.82 -7.15 7.60
C SER A 81 10.96 -8.24 6.96
N PRO A 82 11.28 -8.69 5.73
CA PRO A 82 10.59 -9.83 5.12
C PRO A 82 10.68 -11.09 5.99
N VAL A 83 9.55 -11.79 6.13
CA VAL A 83 9.43 -13.07 6.84
C VAL A 83 9.28 -14.23 5.85
N SER A 84 9.52 -15.46 6.30
CA SER A 84 9.59 -16.64 5.42
C SER A 84 8.27 -17.04 4.78
N TYR A 85 7.14 -16.63 5.39
CA TYR A 85 5.78 -16.86 4.89
C TYR A 85 5.22 -15.63 4.16
N GLY A 86 6.06 -14.64 3.83
CA GLY A 86 5.65 -13.50 3.01
C GLY A 86 5.64 -13.82 1.52
N ALA A 87 4.76 -13.14 0.79
CA ALA A 87 4.78 -13.05 -0.65
C ALA A 87 6.12 -12.45 -1.14
N PRO A 88 6.45 -12.52 -2.45
CA PRO A 88 7.64 -11.87 -3.00
C PRO A 88 7.78 -10.42 -2.51
N PHE A 89 9.01 -9.92 -2.35
CA PHE A 89 9.28 -8.60 -1.75
C PHE A 89 8.94 -8.46 -0.25
N GLY A 90 8.35 -9.47 0.39
CA GLY A 90 8.01 -9.47 1.82
C GLY A 90 6.59 -9.00 2.14
N GLY A 91 5.70 -8.90 1.14
CA GLY A 91 4.30 -8.53 1.39
C GLY A 91 3.51 -9.62 2.10
N ILE A 92 2.60 -9.25 3.00
CA ILE A 92 1.67 -10.17 3.70
C ILE A 92 0.25 -9.62 3.53
N VAL A 93 -0.70 -10.47 3.10
CA VAL A 93 -2.03 -9.99 2.72
C VAL A 93 -2.96 -9.77 3.93
N ALA A 94 -2.62 -10.31 5.10
CA ALA A 94 -3.44 -10.26 6.32
C ALA A 94 -3.94 -8.84 6.63
N ALA A 95 -3.05 -7.84 6.64
CA ALA A 95 -3.42 -6.44 6.83
C ALA A 95 -3.55 -5.60 5.55
N ALA A 96 -3.57 -6.19 4.35
CA ALA A 96 -3.65 -5.42 3.10
C ALA A 96 -4.88 -4.49 3.04
N GLY A 97 -6.02 -4.94 3.58
CA GLY A 97 -7.23 -4.11 3.70
C GLY A 97 -7.06 -2.92 4.63
N HIS A 98 -6.26 -3.06 5.70
CA HIS A 98 -5.86 -1.96 6.57
C HIS A 98 -4.93 -1.01 5.86
N HIS A 99 -3.90 -1.52 5.16
CA HIS A 99 -2.91 -0.68 4.49
C HIS A 99 -3.53 0.22 3.42
N ILE A 100 -4.47 -0.31 2.63
CA ILE A 100 -5.19 0.45 1.61
C ILE A 100 -6.10 1.49 2.27
N THR A 101 -6.79 1.11 3.36
CA THR A 101 -7.68 2.03 4.08
C THR A 101 -6.92 3.14 4.79
N GLU A 102 -5.74 2.89 5.35
CA GLU A 102 -4.88 3.89 5.99
C GLU A 102 -4.26 4.82 4.93
N GLY A 103 -3.72 4.24 3.85
CA GLY A 103 -3.02 4.96 2.78
C GLY A 103 -3.92 5.80 1.86
N ARG A 104 -5.24 5.60 1.88
CA ARG A 104 -6.19 6.35 1.03
C ARG A 104 -6.15 7.86 1.24
N TRP A 105 -5.60 8.32 2.37
CA TRP A 105 -5.48 9.73 2.73
C TRP A 105 -4.20 10.39 2.19
N LEU A 106 -3.31 9.62 1.57
CA LEU A 106 -2.12 10.17 0.91
C LEU A 106 -2.53 10.98 -0.32
N ARG A 107 -1.98 12.20 -0.45
CA ARG A 107 -2.24 13.09 -1.58
C ARG A 107 -1.81 12.50 -2.91
N GLN A 108 -0.70 11.75 -2.93
CA GLN A 108 -0.27 11.04 -4.12
C GLN A 108 -0.97 9.68 -4.22
N ASN A 109 -2.04 9.64 -5.03
CA ASN A 109 -2.84 8.43 -5.25
C ASN A 109 -2.00 7.21 -5.68
N LYS A 110 -0.85 7.44 -6.34
CA LYS A 110 0.03 6.39 -6.82
C LYS A 110 0.43 5.39 -5.73
N TYR A 111 0.64 5.84 -4.48
CA TYR A 111 1.01 4.91 -3.39
C TYR A 111 -0.10 3.87 -3.15
N GLY A 112 -1.35 4.32 -2.96
CA GLY A 112 -2.48 3.40 -2.78
C GLY A 112 -2.77 2.57 -4.03
N GLN A 113 -2.63 3.15 -5.23
CA GLN A 113 -2.80 2.44 -6.50
C GLN A 113 -1.77 1.32 -6.69
N ASP A 114 -0.49 1.58 -6.38
CA ASP A 114 0.58 0.58 -6.47
C ASP A 114 0.37 -0.55 -5.46
N VAL A 115 -0.01 -0.23 -4.20
CA VAL A 115 -0.32 -1.24 -3.17
C VAL A 115 -1.49 -2.13 -3.60
N ALA A 116 -2.55 -1.54 -4.16
CA ALA A 116 -3.67 -2.31 -4.70
C ALA A 116 -3.25 -3.16 -5.91
N ASN A 117 -2.48 -2.59 -6.84
CA ASN A 117 -1.98 -3.29 -8.02
C ASN A 117 -1.06 -4.46 -7.64
N TYR A 118 -0.21 -4.29 -6.64
CA TYR A 118 0.68 -5.33 -6.12
C TYR A 118 -0.11 -6.59 -5.73
N TRP A 119 -1.22 -6.43 -5.00
CA TRP A 119 -2.06 -7.55 -4.56
C TRP A 119 -2.99 -8.09 -5.65
N LEU A 120 -3.63 -7.21 -6.43
CA LEU A 120 -4.73 -7.58 -7.32
C LEU A 120 -4.31 -7.85 -8.77
N SER A 121 -3.13 -7.37 -9.17
CA SER A 121 -2.62 -7.47 -10.56
C SER A 121 -1.12 -7.74 -10.66
N GLY A 122 -0.44 -7.94 -9.53
CA GLY A 122 1.00 -8.05 -9.39
C GLY A 122 1.42 -9.25 -8.54
N PRO A 123 2.51 -9.16 -7.75
CA PRO A 123 3.07 -10.29 -7.03
C PRO A 123 2.15 -11.04 -6.07
N GLY A 124 1.12 -10.39 -5.53
CA GLY A 124 0.09 -11.06 -4.73
C GLY A 124 -0.67 -12.15 -5.50
N GLN A 125 -0.80 -12.03 -6.82
CA GLN A 125 -1.47 -13.02 -7.66
C GLN A 125 -0.56 -14.18 -8.08
N PHE A 126 0.71 -14.19 -7.67
CA PHE A 126 1.63 -15.26 -8.07
C PHE A 126 1.30 -16.56 -7.35
N PRO A 127 1.61 -17.72 -7.96
CA PRO A 127 1.45 -19.00 -7.31
C PRO A 127 2.22 -19.06 -5.99
N LYS A 128 1.62 -19.70 -5.00
CA LYS A 128 2.17 -19.95 -3.68
C LYS A 128 2.23 -21.46 -3.43
N PRO A 129 3.24 -21.98 -2.71
CA PRO A 129 3.18 -23.35 -2.20
C PRO A 129 1.93 -23.56 -1.33
N MET A 130 1.19 -24.63 -1.59
CA MET A 130 0.04 -25.05 -0.77
C MET A 130 0.54 -26.05 0.29
N LYS A 131 1.03 -25.55 1.44
CA LYS A 131 1.64 -26.36 2.52
C LYS A 131 1.15 -25.92 3.89
N GLU A 132 1.52 -26.62 4.96
CA GLU A 132 1.04 -26.26 6.31
C GLU A 132 1.60 -24.90 6.77
N GLU A 133 2.84 -24.59 6.40
CA GLU A 133 3.53 -23.36 6.82
C GLU A 133 3.02 -22.10 6.10
N VAL A 134 2.28 -22.28 4.99
CA VAL A 134 1.72 -21.23 4.13
C VAL A 134 0.42 -21.72 3.54
N ASN A 135 -0.72 -21.12 3.89
CA ASN A 135 -2.09 -21.58 3.62
C ASN A 135 -2.26 -22.67 2.53
N LYS A 136 -2.49 -23.91 2.95
CA LYS A 136 -2.66 -25.06 2.03
C LYS A 136 -3.95 -25.05 1.22
N ASP A 137 -4.93 -24.23 1.61
CA ASP A 137 -6.27 -24.22 1.01
C ASP A 137 -6.34 -23.31 -0.23
N THR A 138 -5.30 -22.49 -0.47
CA THR A 138 -5.29 -21.47 -1.53
C THR A 138 -4.00 -21.48 -2.36
N PRO A 139 -4.09 -21.29 -3.69
CA PRO A 139 -2.96 -21.49 -4.61
C PRO A 139 -2.09 -20.24 -4.84
N ASP A 140 -2.44 -19.09 -4.28
CA ASP A 140 -1.76 -17.81 -4.52
C ASP A 140 -1.62 -16.98 -3.23
N TRP A 141 -0.81 -15.93 -3.29
CA TRP A 141 -0.46 -15.11 -2.12
C TRP A 141 -1.57 -14.16 -1.66
N VAL A 142 -2.44 -13.70 -2.56
CA VAL A 142 -3.53 -12.76 -2.23
C VAL A 142 -4.71 -13.46 -1.53
N HIS A 143 -4.78 -14.79 -1.61
CA HIS A 143 -5.70 -15.62 -0.84
C HIS A 143 -5.00 -16.35 0.33
N GLU A 144 -3.78 -15.96 0.71
CA GLU A 144 -3.12 -16.57 1.87
C GLU A 144 -3.87 -16.30 3.16
N TYR A 145 -4.36 -15.08 3.34
CA TYR A 145 -5.25 -14.69 4.44
C TYR A 145 -6.52 -14.03 3.90
N SER A 146 -7.59 -14.05 4.69
CA SER A 146 -8.85 -13.36 4.35
C SER A 146 -8.63 -11.86 4.13
N PHE A 147 -9.19 -11.31 3.04
CA PHE A 147 -8.90 -9.93 2.59
C PHE A 147 -10.17 -9.24 2.04
N TRP A 148 -10.57 -8.10 2.62
CA TRP A 148 -11.71 -7.26 2.18
C TRP A 148 -11.32 -6.26 1.07
N ALA A 149 -10.76 -6.77 -0.02
CA ALA A 149 -10.13 -5.99 -1.07
C ALA A 149 -11.07 -4.94 -1.70
N ALA A 150 -12.27 -5.36 -2.12
CA ALA A 150 -13.18 -4.46 -2.84
C ALA A 150 -13.71 -3.37 -1.91
N SER A 151 -13.97 -3.68 -0.65
CA SER A 151 -14.38 -2.73 0.36
C SER A 151 -13.31 -1.68 0.64
N ALA A 152 -12.04 -2.09 0.76
CA ALA A 152 -10.92 -1.18 0.97
C ALA A 152 -10.70 -0.25 -0.24
N LEU A 153 -10.76 -0.80 -1.46
CA LEU A 153 -10.64 0.00 -2.69
C LEU A 153 -11.84 0.93 -2.90
N TRP A 154 -13.05 0.51 -2.53
CA TRP A 154 -14.22 1.38 -2.53
C TRP A 154 -14.03 2.57 -1.59
N LYS A 155 -13.55 2.32 -0.36
CA LYS A 155 -13.18 3.36 0.61
C LYS A 155 -12.11 4.31 0.07
N GLN A 156 -11.14 3.81 -0.70
CA GLN A 156 -10.15 4.65 -1.38
C GLN A 156 -10.79 5.49 -2.49
N TYR A 157 -11.69 4.92 -3.30
CA TYR A 157 -12.41 5.67 -4.33
C TYR A 157 -13.24 6.81 -3.74
N LEU A 158 -13.95 6.58 -2.63
CA LEU A 158 -14.74 7.62 -1.97
C LEU A 158 -13.90 8.84 -1.56
N VAL A 159 -12.60 8.66 -1.27
CA VAL A 159 -11.68 9.77 -0.94
C VAL A 159 -11.03 10.34 -2.18
N THR A 160 -10.57 9.51 -3.11
CA THR A 160 -9.78 9.96 -4.26
C THR A 160 -10.62 10.48 -5.42
N GLY A 161 -11.87 10.02 -5.56
CA GLY A 161 -12.73 10.31 -6.71
C GLY A 161 -12.28 9.63 -8.02
N ASP A 162 -11.20 8.82 -7.99
CA ASP A 162 -10.58 8.23 -9.18
C ASP A 162 -11.42 7.07 -9.74
N ARG A 163 -12.46 7.43 -10.48
CA ARG A 163 -13.41 6.49 -11.10
C ARG A 163 -12.71 5.55 -12.06
N ASP A 164 -11.76 6.06 -12.85
CA ASP A 164 -11.07 5.27 -13.86
C ASP A 164 -10.32 4.13 -13.18
N PHE A 165 -9.54 4.42 -12.13
CA PHE A 165 -8.82 3.39 -11.39
C PHE A 165 -9.75 2.33 -10.81
N ILE A 166 -10.78 2.71 -10.04
CA ILE A 166 -11.65 1.73 -9.36
C ILE A 166 -12.45 0.86 -10.36
N VAL A 167 -12.97 1.47 -11.44
CA VAL A 167 -13.69 0.74 -12.47
C VAL A 167 -12.74 -0.21 -13.21
N GLY A 168 -11.50 0.22 -13.47
CA GLY A 168 -10.49 -0.66 -14.07
C GLY A 168 -10.10 -1.85 -13.18
N GLN A 169 -10.23 -1.74 -11.85
CA GLN A 169 -9.96 -2.85 -10.94
C GLN A 169 -11.11 -3.86 -10.84
N LEU A 170 -12.29 -3.56 -11.39
CA LEU A 170 -13.50 -4.38 -11.20
C LEU A 170 -13.28 -5.86 -11.53
N GLU A 171 -12.58 -6.17 -12.62
CA GLU A 171 -12.29 -7.55 -13.01
C GLU A 171 -11.34 -8.26 -12.03
N ASN A 172 -10.32 -7.55 -11.52
CA ASN A 172 -9.42 -8.10 -10.51
C ASN A 172 -10.15 -8.32 -9.17
N LEU A 173 -11.08 -7.42 -8.81
CA LEU A 173 -11.90 -7.54 -7.60
C LEU A 173 -12.89 -8.71 -7.69
N VAL A 174 -13.53 -8.90 -8.84
CA VAL A 174 -14.37 -10.08 -9.11
C VAL A 174 -13.55 -11.36 -9.02
N LYS A 175 -12.33 -11.36 -9.58
CA LYS A 175 -11.40 -12.50 -9.47
C LYS A 175 -11.04 -12.78 -8.00
N GLN A 176 -10.68 -11.76 -7.23
CA GLN A 176 -10.37 -11.88 -5.81
C GLN A 176 -11.57 -12.42 -5.00
N TYR A 177 -12.76 -11.92 -5.27
CA TYR A 177 -13.97 -12.39 -4.59
C TYR A 177 -14.20 -13.89 -4.85
N ARG A 178 -14.19 -14.28 -6.14
CA ARG A 178 -14.49 -15.65 -6.57
C ARG A 178 -13.36 -16.64 -6.26
N GLY A 179 -12.15 -16.16 -6.00
CA GLY A 179 -11.05 -17.02 -5.53
C GLY A 179 -11.35 -17.71 -4.19
N TRP A 180 -12.35 -17.22 -3.44
CA TRP A 180 -12.86 -17.85 -2.22
C TRP A 180 -14.06 -18.80 -2.46
N ASP A 181 -14.49 -19.05 -3.69
CA ASP A 181 -15.67 -19.90 -3.97
C ASP A 181 -15.48 -21.34 -3.45
N ASN A 182 -14.25 -21.85 -3.38
CA ASN A 182 -13.93 -23.14 -2.75
C ASN A 182 -14.16 -23.18 -1.23
N HIS A 183 -14.29 -22.01 -0.59
CA HIS A 183 -14.63 -21.85 0.82
C HIS A 183 -16.13 -21.65 1.05
N PHE A 184 -16.95 -21.57 0.00
CA PHE A 184 -18.39 -21.35 0.13
C PHE A 184 -19.13 -22.67 0.41
N ASN A 185 -20.07 -22.64 1.37
CA ASN A 185 -20.96 -23.76 1.66
C ASN A 185 -22.37 -23.44 1.17
N ASP A 186 -22.80 -24.10 0.09
CA ASP A 186 -24.11 -23.85 -0.54
C ASP A 186 -25.29 -24.11 0.40
N SER A 187 -25.20 -25.11 1.28
CA SER A 187 -26.29 -25.51 2.18
C SER A 187 -26.60 -24.45 3.25
N LEU A 188 -25.58 -23.74 3.72
CA LEU A 188 -25.71 -22.67 4.72
C LEU A 188 -25.68 -21.26 4.10
N GLY A 189 -25.17 -21.13 2.88
CA GLY A 189 -24.90 -19.83 2.27
C GLY A 189 -23.83 -19.03 3.01
N LEU A 190 -22.80 -19.70 3.55
CA LEU A 190 -21.72 -19.09 4.34
C LEU A 190 -20.36 -19.55 3.82
N TYR A 191 -19.37 -18.66 3.92
CA TYR A 191 -17.97 -18.97 3.74
C TYR A 191 -17.38 -19.54 5.03
N TRP A 192 -16.48 -20.52 4.92
CA TRP A 192 -15.70 -21.02 6.05
C TRP A 192 -14.24 -20.55 5.97
N GLN A 193 -13.58 -20.45 7.12
CA GLN A 193 -12.16 -20.15 7.23
C GLN A 193 -11.58 -20.79 8.50
N VAL A 194 -10.26 -20.98 8.49
CA VAL A 194 -9.48 -21.44 9.64
C VAL A 194 -8.89 -20.22 10.38
N PRO A 195 -8.93 -20.13 11.72
CA PRO A 195 -8.49 -18.95 12.48
C PRO A 195 -7.10 -18.40 12.12
N VAL A 196 -6.09 -19.24 11.91
CA VAL A 196 -4.75 -18.78 11.47
C VAL A 196 -4.77 -18.12 10.10
N TRP A 197 -5.60 -18.59 9.16
CA TRP A 197 -5.77 -17.99 7.82
C TRP A 197 -6.71 -16.78 7.82
N ASP A 198 -7.27 -16.42 8.97
CA ASP A 198 -7.81 -15.09 9.26
C ASP A 198 -6.79 -14.17 9.95
N ALA A 199 -5.53 -14.61 10.09
CA ALA A 199 -4.48 -13.99 10.89
C ALA A 199 -4.86 -13.86 12.37
N THR A 200 -5.55 -14.87 12.90
CA THR A 200 -6.05 -14.93 14.28
C THR A 200 -5.84 -16.32 14.89
N GLU A 201 -4.60 -16.79 14.97
CA GLU A 201 -4.27 -18.07 15.58
C GLU A 201 -4.60 -18.11 17.08
N TYR A 202 -4.78 -19.32 17.65
CA TYR A 202 -5.08 -19.50 19.07
C TYR A 202 -6.25 -18.66 19.62
N THR A 203 -7.36 -18.52 18.87
CA THR A 203 -8.56 -17.88 19.42
C THR A 203 -9.33 -18.84 20.33
N ALA A 204 -10.39 -18.35 20.99
CA ALA A 204 -11.31 -19.23 21.73
C ALA A 204 -11.90 -20.34 20.84
N ALA A 205 -12.19 -20.03 19.58
CA ALA A 205 -12.59 -21.04 18.60
C ALA A 205 -11.50 -22.10 18.32
N SER A 206 -10.22 -21.71 18.31
CA SER A 206 -9.12 -22.66 18.11
C SER A 206 -9.01 -23.65 19.27
N TYR A 207 -9.10 -23.19 20.52
CA TYR A 207 -9.03 -24.07 21.69
C TYR A 207 -10.25 -24.98 21.89
N GLU A 208 -11.40 -24.64 21.28
CA GLU A 208 -12.56 -25.54 21.22
C GLU A 208 -12.50 -26.52 20.05
N SER A 209 -11.39 -26.52 19.30
CA SER A 209 -11.10 -27.50 18.23
C SER A 209 -10.01 -28.50 18.65
N SER A 210 -9.74 -29.49 17.80
CA SER A 210 -8.64 -30.45 18.00
C SER A 210 -7.26 -29.91 17.61
N ASP A 211 -7.19 -28.72 17.02
CA ASP A 211 -5.94 -28.07 16.59
C ASP A 211 -5.88 -26.64 17.16
N PRO A 212 -5.27 -26.45 18.35
CA PRO A 212 -5.22 -25.14 19.00
C PRO A 212 -4.46 -24.06 18.22
N TYR A 213 -3.51 -24.43 17.36
CA TYR A 213 -2.70 -23.46 16.61
C TYR A 213 -3.48 -22.93 15.41
N HIS A 214 -3.73 -23.78 14.42
CA HIS A 214 -4.45 -23.35 13.21
C HIS A 214 -5.90 -22.98 13.57
N GLY A 215 -6.50 -23.79 14.44
CA GLY A 215 -7.93 -23.86 14.65
C GLY A 215 -8.62 -24.82 13.68
N GLY A 216 -9.82 -25.26 14.03
CA GLY A 216 -10.69 -25.99 13.10
C GLY A 216 -11.34 -25.06 12.08
N ALA A 217 -11.65 -25.58 10.89
CA ALA A 217 -12.43 -24.85 9.91
C ALA A 217 -13.81 -24.47 10.49
N GLY A 218 -14.23 -23.23 10.28
CA GLY A 218 -15.53 -22.77 10.77
C GLY A 218 -16.11 -21.61 10.00
N PHE A 219 -17.42 -21.46 10.12
CA PHE A 219 -18.15 -20.32 9.60
C PHE A 219 -17.98 -19.16 10.58
N ARG A 220 -17.11 -18.23 10.21
CA ARG A 220 -16.64 -17.14 11.09
C ARG A 220 -17.26 -15.80 10.69
N PRO A 221 -17.59 -14.91 11.66
CA PRO A 221 -18.03 -13.56 11.33
C PRO A 221 -17.04 -12.76 10.47
N THR A 222 -15.74 -13.09 10.52
CA THR A 222 -14.64 -12.50 9.73
C THR A 222 -14.87 -12.58 8.21
N ILE A 223 -14.53 -13.71 7.60
CA ILE A 223 -14.58 -13.89 6.14
C ILE A 223 -15.97 -13.62 5.56
N ASN A 224 -17.04 -13.92 6.31
CA ASN A 224 -18.40 -13.64 5.85
C ASN A 224 -18.72 -12.14 5.84
N ALA A 225 -18.24 -11.37 6.83
CA ALA A 225 -18.37 -9.91 6.79
C ALA A 225 -17.52 -9.30 5.67
N TYR A 226 -16.29 -9.80 5.45
CA TYR A 226 -15.41 -9.35 4.37
C TYR A 226 -16.03 -9.61 3.00
N GLN A 227 -16.50 -10.83 2.75
CA GLN A 227 -17.18 -11.21 1.52
C GLN A 227 -18.47 -10.41 1.31
N TYR A 228 -19.23 -10.11 2.35
CA TYR A 228 -20.39 -9.23 2.21
C TYR A 228 -20.01 -7.82 1.79
N GLY A 229 -19.04 -7.22 2.48
CA GLY A 229 -18.56 -5.88 2.16
C GLY A 229 -18.06 -5.83 0.73
N ASP A 230 -17.30 -6.85 0.31
CA ASP A 230 -16.74 -6.91 -1.02
C ASP A 230 -17.80 -7.14 -2.10
N ALA A 231 -18.81 -7.98 -1.84
CA ALA A 231 -19.94 -8.11 -2.74
C ALA A 231 -20.70 -6.80 -2.89
N TRP A 232 -20.94 -6.09 -1.77
CA TRP A 232 -21.59 -4.79 -1.82
C TRP A 232 -20.76 -3.79 -2.62
N ALA A 233 -19.46 -3.67 -2.34
CA ALA A 233 -18.54 -2.78 -3.04
C ALA A 233 -18.47 -3.10 -4.55
N ILE A 234 -18.35 -4.37 -4.94
CA ILE A 234 -18.37 -4.79 -6.35
C ILE A 234 -19.68 -4.37 -7.02
N SER A 235 -20.82 -4.49 -6.33
CA SER A 235 -22.10 -4.03 -6.89
C SER A 235 -22.09 -2.51 -7.17
N GLN A 236 -21.53 -1.70 -6.26
CA GLN A 236 -21.44 -0.26 -6.45
C GLN A 236 -20.49 0.10 -7.60
N ILE A 237 -19.34 -0.57 -7.71
CA ILE A 237 -18.36 -0.35 -8.77
C ILE A 237 -18.91 -0.80 -10.14
N ALA A 238 -19.65 -1.91 -10.19
CA ALA A 238 -20.35 -2.35 -11.38
C ALA A 238 -21.39 -1.32 -11.82
N SER A 239 -22.12 -0.72 -10.88
CA SER A 239 -23.04 0.38 -11.14
C SER A 239 -22.32 1.60 -11.72
N LEU A 240 -21.16 1.98 -11.17
CA LEU A 240 -20.31 3.06 -11.74
C LEU A 240 -19.89 2.76 -13.18
N ARG A 241 -19.61 1.50 -13.53
CA ARG A 241 -19.28 1.06 -14.89
C ARG A 241 -20.50 1.02 -15.82
N GLY A 242 -21.71 0.98 -15.28
CA GLY A 242 -22.96 0.73 -16.01
C GLY A 242 -23.23 -0.75 -16.30
N ASP A 243 -22.56 -1.67 -15.59
CA ASP A 243 -22.77 -3.12 -15.71
C ASP A 243 -23.87 -3.59 -14.75
N THR A 244 -25.12 -3.42 -15.18
CA THR A 244 -26.31 -3.73 -14.35
C THR A 244 -26.42 -5.21 -14.02
N LYS A 245 -25.88 -6.11 -14.87
CA LYS A 245 -25.92 -7.56 -14.63
C LYS A 245 -25.01 -7.94 -13.48
N LEU A 246 -23.78 -7.42 -13.48
CA LEU A 246 -22.81 -7.67 -12.43
C LEU A 246 -23.22 -6.98 -11.12
N GLU A 247 -23.78 -5.77 -11.21
CA GLU A 247 -24.42 -5.07 -10.07
C GLU A 247 -25.46 -5.98 -9.40
N ASP A 248 -26.41 -6.50 -10.19
CA ASP A 248 -27.48 -7.37 -9.70
C ASP A 248 -26.96 -8.67 -9.08
N GLU A 249 -25.96 -9.30 -9.70
CA GLU A 249 -25.35 -10.53 -9.19
C GLU A 249 -24.79 -10.29 -7.78
N TYR A 250 -23.94 -9.27 -7.65
CA TYR A 250 -23.20 -9.04 -6.42
C TYR A 250 -24.06 -8.44 -5.30
N ARG A 251 -25.06 -7.60 -5.65
CA ARG A 251 -26.07 -7.17 -4.68
C ARG A 251 -26.82 -8.36 -4.08
N LYS A 252 -27.26 -9.32 -4.91
CA LYS A 252 -27.95 -10.53 -4.43
C LYS A 252 -27.04 -11.41 -3.57
N ARG A 253 -25.75 -11.53 -3.91
CA ARG A 253 -24.77 -12.25 -3.08
C ARG A 253 -24.64 -11.61 -1.69
N ALA A 254 -24.48 -10.29 -1.63
CA ALA A 254 -24.41 -9.55 -0.37
C ALA A 254 -25.69 -9.75 0.47
N GLU A 255 -26.87 -9.56 -0.12
CA GLU A 255 -28.15 -9.73 0.58
C GLU A 255 -28.37 -11.16 1.11
N SER A 256 -28.00 -12.17 0.32
CA SER A 256 -28.09 -13.57 0.71
C SER A 256 -27.13 -13.88 1.86
N LEU A 257 -25.88 -13.41 1.77
CA LEU A 257 -24.87 -13.63 2.80
C LEU A 257 -25.24 -12.96 4.13
N ARG A 258 -25.75 -11.72 4.09
CA ARG A 258 -26.33 -11.05 5.28
C ARG A 258 -27.41 -11.89 5.93
N SER A 259 -28.34 -12.43 5.13
CA SER A 259 -29.44 -13.25 5.61
C SER A 259 -28.93 -14.55 6.24
N SER A 260 -27.94 -15.20 5.63
CA SER A 260 -27.31 -16.41 6.16
C SER A 260 -26.53 -16.15 7.45
N MET A 261 -25.73 -15.09 7.52
CA MET A 261 -25.04 -14.70 8.76
C MET A 261 -26.03 -14.45 9.88
N GLN A 262 -27.14 -13.76 9.58
CA GLN A 262 -28.17 -13.51 10.56
C GLN A 262 -28.82 -14.79 11.08
N LYS A 263 -29.12 -15.72 10.17
CA LYS A 263 -29.79 -16.97 10.53
C LYS A 263 -28.88 -17.91 11.31
N HIS A 264 -27.60 -17.94 10.97
CA HIS A 264 -26.72 -19.03 11.37
C HIS A 264 -25.62 -18.64 12.35
N LEU A 265 -25.26 -17.36 12.46
CA LEU A 265 -24.16 -16.90 13.32
C LEU A 265 -24.60 -15.93 14.42
N TRP A 266 -25.83 -15.39 14.38
CA TRP A 266 -26.38 -14.60 15.48
C TRP A 266 -26.89 -15.50 16.61
N ASP A 267 -26.34 -15.36 17.80
CA ASP A 267 -26.87 -15.99 19.01
C ASP A 267 -27.86 -15.05 19.69
N SER A 268 -29.13 -15.42 19.74
CA SER A 268 -30.18 -14.59 20.38
C SER A 268 -30.11 -14.55 21.90
N LYS A 269 -29.45 -15.51 22.55
CA LYS A 269 -29.26 -15.51 24.02
C LYS A 269 -28.04 -14.68 24.41
N ALA A 270 -26.98 -14.77 23.62
CA ALA A 270 -25.77 -13.97 23.83
C ALA A 270 -25.89 -12.57 23.20
N GLU A 271 -26.89 -12.35 22.34
CA GLU A 271 -27.11 -11.12 21.57
C GLU A 271 -25.84 -10.69 20.82
N PHE A 272 -25.22 -11.65 20.14
CA PHE A 272 -23.90 -11.45 19.53
C PHE A 272 -23.66 -12.39 18.34
N TYR A 273 -22.88 -11.95 17.35
CA TYR A 273 -22.41 -12.82 16.26
C TYR A 273 -21.24 -13.69 16.73
N LYS A 274 -21.33 -15.01 16.54
CA LYS A 274 -20.33 -15.96 17.03
C LYS A 274 -19.92 -16.99 15.97
N HIS A 275 -18.73 -17.53 16.15
CA HIS A 275 -18.18 -18.61 15.34
C HIS A 275 -19.07 -19.86 15.39
N ARG A 276 -19.17 -20.57 14.27
CA ARG A 276 -19.77 -21.91 14.17
C ARG A 276 -18.76 -22.88 13.56
N ALA A 277 -18.34 -23.90 14.32
CA ALA A 277 -17.47 -24.95 13.78
C ALA A 277 -18.13 -25.62 12.56
N ARG A 278 -17.38 -25.80 11.48
CA ARG A 278 -17.84 -26.45 10.25
C ARG A 278 -17.93 -27.96 10.46
N ASP A 279 -16.86 -28.51 11.02
CA ASP A 279 -16.65 -29.94 11.14
C ASP A 279 -17.13 -30.45 12.49
N SER A 280 -17.59 -31.70 12.53
CA SER A 280 -18.06 -32.38 13.76
C SER A 280 -19.15 -31.64 14.57
N ASN A 281 -19.94 -30.77 13.92
CA ASN A 281 -20.97 -29.93 14.58
C ASN A 281 -22.36 -30.07 13.92
N PRO A 282 -22.99 -31.27 13.97
CA PRO A 282 -24.27 -31.52 13.32
C PRO A 282 -25.44 -30.71 13.91
N SER A 283 -25.34 -30.30 15.18
CA SER A 283 -26.34 -29.44 15.84
C SER A 283 -26.27 -27.98 15.38
N GLY A 284 -25.16 -27.58 14.75
CA GLY A 284 -24.90 -26.19 14.40
C GLY A 284 -24.72 -25.28 15.61
N THR A 285 -24.22 -25.82 16.71
CA THR A 285 -23.99 -25.06 17.94
C THR A 285 -22.95 -23.97 17.68
N LEU A 286 -23.23 -22.78 18.20
CA LEU A 286 -22.30 -21.64 18.17
C LEU A 286 -21.29 -21.75 19.30
N LEU A 287 -20.12 -21.13 19.09
CA LEU A 287 -19.07 -21.00 20.10
C LEU A 287 -19.65 -20.48 21.41
N SER A 288 -19.16 -21.00 22.54
CA SER A 288 -19.60 -20.55 23.86
C SER A 288 -19.24 -19.08 24.12
N THR A 289 -18.13 -18.63 23.54
CA THR A 289 -17.44 -17.37 23.79
C THR A 289 -17.77 -16.31 22.73
N ARG A 290 -17.91 -15.05 23.14
CA ARG A 290 -17.88 -13.88 22.26
C ARG A 290 -16.42 -13.50 21.96
N GLU A 291 -16.10 -13.43 20.69
CA GLU A 291 -14.82 -12.95 20.18
C GLU A 291 -15.05 -11.58 19.51
N ILE A 292 -14.09 -10.66 19.61
CA ILE A 292 -14.23 -9.26 19.16
C ILE A 292 -14.62 -9.15 17.67
N MET A 293 -14.22 -10.13 16.86
CA MET A 293 -14.58 -10.24 15.44
C MET A 293 -16.08 -10.34 15.19
N GLY A 294 -16.91 -10.60 16.21
CA GLY A 294 -18.37 -10.50 16.10
C GLY A 294 -18.88 -9.09 15.80
N TYR A 295 -18.05 -8.04 15.94
CA TYR A 295 -18.37 -6.67 15.50
C TYR A 295 -18.12 -6.41 14.01
N LEU A 296 -17.41 -7.29 13.30
CA LEU A 296 -17.06 -7.09 11.90
C LEU A 296 -18.24 -6.87 10.94
N PRO A 297 -19.43 -7.46 11.14
CA PRO A 297 -20.58 -7.12 10.29
C PRO A 297 -20.85 -5.61 10.19
N TRP A 298 -20.64 -4.84 11.26
CA TRP A 298 -20.90 -3.40 11.27
C TRP A 298 -19.82 -2.55 10.61
N THR A 299 -18.60 -3.07 10.38
CA THR A 299 -17.57 -2.33 9.62
C THR A 299 -17.96 -2.15 8.14
N PHE A 300 -18.92 -2.95 7.67
CA PHE A 300 -19.46 -2.93 6.30
C PHE A 300 -20.96 -2.57 6.27
N ASN A 301 -21.52 -2.07 7.38
CA ASN A 301 -22.95 -1.72 7.50
C ASN A 301 -23.89 -2.90 7.15
N MET A 302 -23.49 -4.14 7.50
CA MET A 302 -24.23 -5.34 7.12
C MET A 302 -25.57 -5.50 7.86
N PRO A 303 -25.63 -5.49 9.21
CA PRO A 303 -26.90 -5.77 9.89
C PRO A 303 -27.91 -4.68 9.57
N SER A 304 -29.16 -5.08 9.28
CA SER A 304 -30.27 -4.16 9.00
C SER A 304 -31.35 -4.17 10.09
N ASP A 305 -31.12 -4.90 11.17
CA ASP A 305 -32.04 -5.00 12.30
C ASP A 305 -31.37 -4.36 13.53
N ASP A 306 -31.87 -3.19 13.89
CA ASP A 306 -31.28 -2.34 14.93
C ASP A 306 -31.35 -2.94 16.33
N THR A 307 -32.17 -3.98 16.54
CA THR A 307 -32.19 -4.70 17.83
C THR A 307 -30.82 -5.32 18.16
N LYS A 308 -29.98 -5.57 17.15
CA LYS A 308 -28.65 -6.16 17.29
C LYS A 308 -27.61 -5.17 17.78
N LEU A 309 -27.91 -3.86 17.77
CA LEU A 309 -27.01 -2.84 18.30
C LEU A 309 -26.74 -3.04 19.81
N ILE A 310 -27.56 -3.85 20.49
CA ILE A 310 -27.29 -4.30 21.87
C ILE A 310 -25.94 -4.99 22.04
N ALA A 311 -25.40 -5.60 20.98
CA ALA A 311 -24.07 -6.22 21.00
C ALA A 311 -22.98 -5.24 21.48
N PHE A 312 -23.11 -3.95 21.15
CA PHE A 312 -22.13 -2.92 21.52
C PHE A 312 -22.08 -2.63 23.02
N SER A 313 -23.10 -3.02 23.80
CA SER A 313 -23.04 -2.97 25.27
C SER A 313 -21.85 -3.74 25.84
N GLN A 314 -21.34 -4.73 25.10
CA GLN A 314 -20.20 -5.54 25.51
C GLN A 314 -18.86 -4.80 25.39
N LEU A 315 -18.77 -3.70 24.63
CA LEU A 315 -17.55 -2.86 24.57
C LEU A 315 -17.33 -2.04 25.83
N THR A 316 -18.40 -1.70 26.55
CA THR A 316 -18.33 -0.95 27.81
C THR A 316 -18.40 -1.85 29.05
N ASP A 317 -18.83 -3.10 28.90
CA ASP A 317 -18.88 -4.07 29.99
C ASP A 317 -17.49 -4.56 30.40
N SER A 318 -17.16 -4.41 31.69
CA SER A 318 -15.92 -4.88 32.31
C SER A 318 -15.70 -6.40 32.26
N GLN A 319 -16.75 -7.19 32.06
CA GLN A 319 -16.68 -8.63 31.82
C GLN A 319 -16.84 -8.99 30.32
N GLY A 320 -17.16 -7.99 29.49
CA GLY A 320 -17.20 -8.07 28.04
C GLY A 320 -15.81 -7.84 27.47
N PHE A 321 -15.66 -6.83 26.62
CA PHE A 321 -14.40 -6.48 25.95
C PHE A 321 -13.69 -5.27 26.58
N SER A 322 -14.33 -4.58 27.54
CA SER A 322 -13.75 -3.38 28.15
C SER A 322 -12.55 -3.74 29.02
N ALA A 323 -11.41 -3.14 28.68
CA ALA A 323 -10.17 -3.23 29.44
C ALA A 323 -9.43 -1.90 29.45
N LYS A 324 -8.43 -1.78 30.33
CA LYS A 324 -7.66 -0.54 30.52
C LYS A 324 -6.83 -0.19 29.29
N TYR A 325 -6.26 -1.21 28.65
CA TYR A 325 -5.46 -1.13 27.43
C TYR A 325 -6.07 -2.04 26.35
N GLY A 326 -7.38 -1.90 26.14
CA GLY A 326 -8.18 -2.72 25.22
C GLY A 326 -9.05 -1.88 24.29
N PRO A 327 -9.87 -2.53 23.45
CA PRO A 327 -10.64 -3.74 23.77
C PRO A 327 -9.88 -5.08 23.67
N THR A 328 -10.33 -6.09 24.42
CA THR A 328 -9.78 -7.46 24.37
C THR A 328 -10.28 -8.22 23.13
N THR A 329 -9.50 -9.16 22.58
CA THR A 329 -9.98 -9.99 21.45
C THR A 329 -11.01 -11.05 21.84
N THR A 330 -11.06 -11.41 23.11
CA THR A 330 -12.02 -12.36 23.69
C THR A 330 -12.70 -11.72 24.90
N GLU A 331 -13.98 -12.02 25.11
CA GLU A 331 -14.70 -11.53 26.30
C GLU A 331 -14.03 -12.01 27.60
N ARG A 332 -13.90 -11.12 28.58
CA ARG A 332 -13.16 -11.37 29.81
C ARG A 332 -13.77 -12.45 30.71
N ARG A 333 -15.08 -12.69 30.57
CA ARG A 333 -15.80 -13.78 31.25
C ARG A 333 -15.56 -15.17 30.64
N SER A 334 -14.89 -15.27 29.50
CA SER A 334 -14.59 -16.56 28.88
C SER A 334 -13.55 -17.32 29.70
N LYS A 335 -13.69 -18.66 29.74
CA LYS A 335 -12.65 -19.54 30.29
C LYS A 335 -11.33 -19.51 29.50
N TRP A 336 -11.37 -19.04 28.25
CA TRP A 336 -10.20 -18.92 27.37
C TRP A 336 -9.54 -17.55 27.45
N PHE A 337 -10.10 -16.61 28.22
CA PHE A 337 -9.54 -15.27 28.33
C PHE A 337 -8.07 -15.32 28.81
N MET A 338 -7.15 -14.84 27.96
CA MET A 338 -5.70 -14.81 28.21
C MET A 338 -5.06 -16.20 28.46
N TYR A 339 -5.63 -17.27 27.90
CA TYR A 339 -5.16 -18.64 28.11
C TYR A 339 -3.77 -18.86 27.48
N GLU A 340 -2.74 -19.01 28.32
CA GLU A 340 -1.33 -19.14 27.89
C GLU A 340 -0.79 -17.95 27.05
N ALA A 341 -1.46 -16.79 27.11
CA ALA A 341 -1.15 -15.57 26.35
C ALA A 341 0.27 -15.00 26.55
N GLN A 342 1.07 -15.54 27.47
CA GLN A 342 2.48 -15.19 27.62
C GLN A 342 3.35 -15.69 26.44
N ASN A 343 2.88 -16.69 25.68
CA ASN A 343 3.56 -17.19 24.49
C ASN A 343 2.90 -16.61 23.23
N CYS A 344 3.71 -16.15 22.27
CA CYS A 344 3.21 -15.63 20.99
C CYS A 344 2.60 -16.74 20.11
N CYS A 345 1.61 -16.44 19.27
CA CYS A 345 0.94 -15.15 19.08
C CYS A 345 -0.58 -15.28 19.29
N ARG A 346 -1.07 -15.15 20.53
CA ARG A 346 -2.43 -15.61 20.88
C ARG A 346 -3.50 -14.51 20.76
N TRP A 347 -4.66 -14.92 20.23
CA TRP A 347 -5.82 -14.05 19.98
C TRP A 347 -6.99 -14.29 20.93
N ASP A 348 -6.70 -14.80 22.12
CA ASP A 348 -7.68 -15.24 23.10
C ASP A 348 -7.93 -14.27 24.27
N GLY A 349 -7.52 -13.00 24.14
CA GLY A 349 -7.62 -12.04 25.22
C GLY A 349 -6.82 -10.76 25.01
N PRO A 350 -5.56 -10.83 24.52
CA PRO A 350 -4.76 -9.64 24.24
C PRO A 350 -5.49 -8.59 23.41
N SER A 351 -5.14 -7.33 23.59
CA SER A 351 -5.64 -6.25 22.73
C SER A 351 -4.77 -6.17 21.49
N TRP A 352 -5.31 -6.56 20.34
CA TRP A 352 -4.62 -6.46 19.05
C TRP A 352 -5.00 -5.15 18.34
N PRO A 353 -4.03 -4.31 17.91
CA PRO A 353 -4.30 -3.12 17.10
C PRO A 353 -5.16 -3.42 15.87
N PHE A 354 -4.93 -4.56 15.21
CA PHE A 354 -5.74 -5.05 14.08
C PHE A 354 -7.24 -5.08 14.40
N ALA A 355 -7.63 -5.83 15.44
CA ALA A 355 -9.04 -5.96 15.81
C ALA A 355 -9.60 -4.69 16.47
N THR A 356 -8.76 -3.94 17.19
CA THR A 356 -9.14 -2.66 17.79
C THR A 356 -9.57 -1.67 16.71
N ALA A 357 -8.77 -1.56 15.64
CA ALA A 357 -9.02 -0.67 14.51
C ALA A 357 -10.31 -1.03 13.76
N GLN A 358 -10.56 -2.33 13.53
CA GLN A 358 -11.81 -2.81 12.94
C GLN A 358 -13.00 -2.50 13.84
N THR A 359 -12.88 -2.71 15.15
CA THR A 359 -13.95 -2.43 16.12
C THR A 359 -14.28 -0.94 16.20
N LEU A 360 -13.26 -0.07 16.18
CA LEU A 360 -13.45 1.38 16.09
C LEU A 360 -14.22 1.76 14.82
N THR A 361 -13.90 1.16 13.68
CA THR A 361 -14.62 1.36 12.42
C THR A 361 -16.09 0.92 12.53
N ALA A 362 -16.37 -0.18 13.22
CA ALA A 362 -17.74 -0.65 13.46
C ALA A 362 -18.54 0.34 14.34
N VAL A 363 -17.94 0.84 15.42
CA VAL A 363 -18.56 1.85 16.30
C VAL A 363 -18.80 3.15 15.52
N GLU A 364 -17.82 3.60 14.74
CA GLU A 364 -17.93 4.77 13.87
C GLU A 364 -19.14 4.67 12.93
N ASN A 365 -19.30 3.53 12.24
CA ASN A 365 -20.44 3.31 11.35
C ASN A 365 -21.77 3.26 12.12
N VAL A 366 -21.82 2.64 13.30
CA VAL A 366 -23.03 2.64 14.14
C VAL A 366 -23.44 4.05 14.56
N LEU A 367 -22.48 4.91 14.90
CA LEU A 367 -22.78 6.27 15.33
C LEU A 367 -23.19 7.20 14.17
N ASN A 368 -22.85 6.86 12.93
CA ASN A 368 -23.10 7.69 11.75
C ASN A 368 -24.25 7.20 10.87
N ASP A 369 -24.37 5.88 10.69
CA ASP A 369 -25.16 5.28 9.62
C ASP A 369 -26.33 4.44 10.13
N TYR A 370 -26.44 4.25 11.45
CA TYR A 370 -27.52 3.52 12.11
C TYR A 370 -28.41 4.46 12.94
N PRO A 371 -29.66 4.06 13.23
CA PRO A 371 -30.53 4.84 14.11
C PRO A 371 -29.92 5.07 15.49
N ALA A 372 -30.30 6.19 16.11
CA ALA A 372 -29.84 6.55 17.44
C ALA A 372 -30.13 5.42 18.45
N GLN A 373 -29.14 5.08 19.25
CA GLN A 373 -29.17 3.97 20.22
C GLN A 373 -28.44 4.35 21.51
N LYS A 374 -28.58 3.52 22.56
CA LYS A 374 -28.10 3.80 23.94
C LYS A 374 -26.92 2.92 24.41
N TYR A 375 -26.48 1.99 23.57
CA TYR A 375 -25.49 0.96 23.89
C TYR A 375 -24.05 1.43 23.71
N ILE A 376 -23.80 2.38 22.80
CA ILE A 376 -22.50 3.00 22.57
C ILE A 376 -22.67 4.46 22.15
N THR A 377 -21.84 5.37 22.65
CA THR A 377 -21.95 6.81 22.39
C THR A 377 -20.69 7.36 21.72
N SER A 378 -20.74 8.61 21.24
CA SER A 378 -19.53 9.30 20.76
C SER A 378 -18.49 9.49 21.86
N SER A 379 -18.92 9.62 23.13
CA SER A 379 -17.99 9.66 24.26
C SER A 379 -17.26 8.33 24.43
N ASP A 380 -17.97 7.21 24.29
CA ASP A 380 -17.34 5.88 24.38
C ASP A 380 -16.38 5.65 23.21
N TYR A 381 -16.74 6.09 21.99
CA TYR A 381 -15.84 6.06 20.84
C TYR A 381 -14.56 6.86 21.10
N PHE A 382 -14.68 8.10 21.59
CA PHE A 382 -13.53 8.92 21.95
C PHE A 382 -12.65 8.24 23.01
N ASP A 383 -13.25 7.68 24.05
CA ASP A 383 -12.52 6.94 25.09
C ASP A 383 -11.74 5.75 24.52
N MET A 384 -12.33 5.01 23.56
CA MET A 384 -11.66 3.91 22.87
C MET A 384 -10.49 4.40 22.01
N VAL A 385 -10.66 5.45 21.21
CA VAL A 385 -9.56 6.05 20.41
C VAL A 385 -8.45 6.58 21.31
N GLN A 386 -8.80 7.25 22.41
CA GLN A 386 -7.82 7.76 23.37
C GLN A 386 -7.04 6.62 24.04
N ARG A 387 -7.70 5.52 24.42
CA ARG A 387 -7.03 4.33 24.95
C ARG A 387 -6.11 3.70 23.91
N TYR A 388 -6.56 3.56 22.67
CA TYR A 388 -5.76 3.02 21.58
C TYR A 388 -4.54 3.89 21.22
N ALA A 389 -4.65 5.21 21.33
CA ALA A 389 -3.49 6.09 21.25
C ALA A 389 -2.52 5.84 22.43
N LYS A 390 -3.05 5.72 23.66
CA LYS A 390 -2.23 5.47 24.85
C LYS A 390 -1.54 4.10 24.87
N THR A 391 -2.11 3.07 24.25
CA THR A 391 -1.42 1.78 24.09
C THR A 391 -0.22 1.89 23.15
N GLN A 392 -0.22 2.88 22.25
CA GLN A 392 0.84 3.09 21.26
C GLN A 392 2.03 3.87 21.79
N TYR A 393 2.50 3.47 22.98
CA TYR A 393 3.69 4.01 23.62
C TYR A 393 4.59 2.90 24.18
N LYS A 394 5.89 3.14 24.16
CA LYS A 394 6.90 2.36 24.88
C LYS A 394 7.94 3.32 25.43
N ASN A 395 8.21 3.26 26.73
CA ASN A 395 9.15 4.16 27.41
C ASN A 395 8.86 5.67 27.18
N GLY A 396 7.57 6.03 27.15
CA GLY A 396 7.13 7.43 26.96
C GLY A 396 7.28 7.99 25.55
N LYS A 397 7.58 7.15 24.55
CA LYS A 397 7.61 7.53 23.13
C LYS A 397 6.56 6.74 22.34
N PRO A 398 5.98 7.32 21.27
CA PRO A 398 5.13 6.57 20.36
C PRO A 398 5.80 5.28 19.87
N TYR A 399 5.06 4.18 19.90
CA TYR A 399 5.52 2.85 19.54
C TYR A 399 4.34 1.92 19.26
N VAL A 400 4.39 1.12 18.20
CA VAL A 400 3.43 0.06 17.92
C VAL A 400 4.14 -1.28 17.74
N ALA A 401 3.60 -2.32 18.36
CA ALA A 401 3.99 -3.71 18.13
C ALA A 401 2.73 -4.59 17.92
N GLU A 402 2.85 -5.91 18.08
CA GLU A 402 1.79 -6.83 17.66
C GLU A 402 0.57 -6.81 18.58
N ALA A 403 0.73 -6.91 19.91
CA ALA A 403 -0.40 -6.92 20.84
C ALA A 403 -0.10 -6.25 22.19
N HIS A 404 -1.14 -5.82 22.89
CA HIS A 404 -1.00 -5.19 24.20
C HIS A 404 -1.71 -6.01 25.29
N HIS A 405 -1.09 -6.14 26.46
CA HIS A 405 -1.73 -6.77 27.60
C HIS A 405 -2.93 -5.92 28.04
N PRO A 406 -4.13 -6.49 28.26
CA PRO A 406 -5.35 -5.69 28.43
C PRO A 406 -5.41 -4.90 29.75
N ASP A 407 -4.68 -5.34 30.78
CA ASP A 407 -4.74 -4.77 32.14
C ASP A 407 -3.44 -4.07 32.59
N THR A 408 -2.32 -4.25 31.89
CA THR A 408 -1.01 -3.70 32.25
C THR A 408 -0.42 -2.94 31.07
N GLU A 409 0.40 -1.92 31.36
CA GLU A 409 1.07 -1.09 30.34
C GLU A 409 2.25 -1.83 29.71
N GLN A 410 1.94 -2.82 28.88
CA GLN A 410 2.93 -3.71 28.32
C GLN A 410 2.49 -4.19 26.94
N TRP A 411 3.36 -3.95 25.95
CA TRP A 411 3.36 -4.71 24.71
C TRP A 411 3.72 -6.17 24.98
N ILE A 412 2.89 -7.08 24.50
CA ILE A 412 3.14 -8.52 24.46
C ILE A 412 3.26 -8.91 22.99
N TYR A 413 4.21 -9.77 22.66
CA TYR A 413 4.62 -10.04 21.27
C TYR A 413 5.34 -8.82 20.67
N ASP A 414 6.46 -8.50 21.32
CA ASP A 414 7.31 -7.35 21.03
C ASP A 414 8.75 -7.86 20.86
N GLY A 415 8.99 -8.51 19.72
CA GLY A 415 10.26 -9.12 19.36
C GLY A 415 11.20 -8.13 18.67
N ALA A 416 12.48 -8.17 19.05
CA ALA A 416 13.49 -7.29 18.48
C ALA A 416 13.79 -7.61 17.00
N ASN A 417 13.92 -6.58 16.17
CA ASN A 417 14.03 -6.67 14.69
C ASN A 417 12.88 -7.45 14.04
N HIS A 418 11.70 -7.39 14.64
CA HIS A 418 10.52 -8.08 14.17
C HIS A 418 9.29 -7.20 14.35
N SER A 419 8.87 -6.98 15.60
CA SER A 419 7.59 -6.38 15.93
C SER A 419 7.64 -4.84 16.01
N GLU A 420 8.81 -4.21 15.90
CA GLU A 420 8.93 -2.76 15.91
C GLU A 420 8.18 -2.12 14.74
N ASP A 421 7.46 -1.03 15.04
CA ASP A 421 6.73 -0.24 14.06
C ASP A 421 5.72 -1.07 13.25
N TYR A 422 5.15 -2.12 13.83
CA TYR A 422 4.30 -3.09 13.13
C TYR A 422 3.09 -2.46 12.39
N ASN A 423 3.01 -2.68 11.07
CA ASN A 423 1.96 -2.14 10.22
C ASN A 423 0.85 -3.17 10.00
N HIS A 424 0.05 -3.42 11.03
CA HIS A 424 -1.03 -4.43 11.01
C HIS A 424 -2.37 -3.86 11.49
N SER A 425 -2.60 -2.56 11.31
CA SER A 425 -3.83 -1.88 11.78
C SER A 425 -4.02 -0.52 11.12
N THR A 426 -5.23 0.04 11.23
CA THR A 426 -5.45 1.48 11.00
C THR A 426 -5.36 2.26 12.32
N PHE A 427 -5.01 3.54 12.24
CA PHE A 427 -5.18 4.54 13.30
C PHE A 427 -5.44 5.90 12.69
N ILE A 428 -4.70 6.27 11.64
CA ILE A 428 -4.90 7.49 10.86
C ILE A 428 -6.33 7.52 10.33
N ASP A 429 -6.81 6.41 9.76
CA ASP A 429 -8.18 6.34 9.25
C ASP A 429 -9.23 6.55 10.34
N ASN A 430 -9.03 5.93 11.51
CA ASN A 430 -9.96 6.08 12.63
C ASN A 430 -9.97 7.52 13.17
N VAL A 431 -8.83 8.23 13.14
CA VAL A 431 -8.76 9.65 13.50
C VAL A 431 -9.46 10.51 12.44
N LEU A 432 -9.17 10.32 11.15
CA LEU A 432 -9.69 11.17 10.08
C LEU A 432 -11.17 10.91 9.78
N ALA A 433 -11.54 9.67 9.50
CA ALA A 433 -12.90 9.28 9.11
C ALA A 433 -13.86 9.31 10.30
N GLY A 434 -13.39 8.83 11.46
CA GLY A 434 -14.21 8.67 12.65
C GLY A 434 -14.15 9.85 13.62
N LEU A 435 -13.01 10.07 14.27
CA LEU A 435 -12.90 11.11 15.32
C LEU A 435 -13.17 12.51 14.76
N LEU A 436 -12.47 12.90 13.69
CA LEU A 436 -12.64 14.19 13.02
C LEU A 436 -13.80 14.18 12.02
N GLY A 437 -14.34 13.00 11.71
CA GLY A 437 -15.62 12.84 11.04
C GLY A 437 -15.62 13.08 9.53
N LEU A 438 -14.50 12.87 8.82
CA LEU A 438 -14.43 13.01 7.36
C LEU A 438 -15.12 11.84 6.66
N ARG A 439 -16.44 11.93 6.49
CA ARG A 439 -17.28 10.88 5.90
C ARG A 439 -17.37 11.05 4.39
N ALA A 440 -16.41 10.43 3.70
CA ALA A 440 -16.27 10.41 2.25
C ALA A 440 -17.53 9.87 1.54
N GLN A 441 -17.88 10.47 0.41
CA GLN A 441 -19.06 10.16 -0.42
C GLN A 441 -18.64 9.85 -1.87
N ALA A 442 -19.55 9.20 -2.60
CA ALA A 442 -19.35 8.92 -4.03
C ALA A 442 -19.82 10.08 -4.93
N ASP A 443 -20.64 11.00 -4.40
CA ASP A 443 -21.07 12.22 -5.10
C ASP A 443 -20.07 13.36 -4.85
N ASP A 444 -20.33 14.52 -5.45
CA ASP A 444 -19.50 15.74 -5.36
C ASP A 444 -19.57 16.42 -3.96
N THR A 445 -19.76 15.65 -2.90
CA THR A 445 -19.93 16.18 -1.55
C THR A 445 -19.06 15.45 -0.53
N ILE A 446 -18.87 16.08 0.62
CA ILE A 446 -18.32 15.45 1.81
C ILE A 446 -19.27 15.69 2.98
N ILE A 447 -19.42 14.70 3.86
CA ILE A 447 -20.09 14.87 5.14
C ILE A 447 -19.03 14.98 6.22
N VAL A 448 -19.12 16.02 7.06
CA VAL A 448 -18.26 16.21 8.23
C VAL A 448 -19.10 15.99 9.48
N ASN A 449 -18.90 14.88 10.19
CA ASN A 449 -19.63 14.57 11.43
C ASN A 449 -18.67 14.14 12.55
N PRO A 450 -18.03 15.09 13.25
CA PRO A 450 -17.02 14.80 14.25
C PRO A 450 -17.59 14.02 15.44
N LEU A 451 -16.90 12.97 15.87
CA LEU A 451 -17.20 12.20 17.09
C LEU A 451 -16.35 12.66 18.28
N THR A 452 -15.84 13.89 18.23
CA THR A 452 -15.02 14.51 19.29
C THR A 452 -15.83 14.76 20.56
N PRO A 453 -15.19 14.74 21.75
CA PRO A 453 -15.88 15.03 23.00
C PRO A 453 -16.25 16.51 23.09
N GLY A 454 -17.35 16.83 23.79
CA GLY A 454 -17.81 18.21 23.97
C GLY A 454 -16.84 19.12 24.76
N THR A 455 -15.80 18.55 25.36
CA THR A 455 -14.72 19.25 26.06
C THR A 455 -13.65 19.82 25.12
N TRP A 456 -13.61 19.39 23.85
CA TRP A 456 -12.70 19.97 22.87
C TRP A 456 -13.22 21.34 22.42
N ASP A 457 -12.46 22.38 22.73
CA ASP A 457 -12.78 23.75 22.31
C ASP A 457 -12.25 24.07 20.91
N HIS A 458 -11.34 23.25 20.37
CA HIS A 458 -10.83 23.37 19.01
C HIS A 458 -10.35 22.03 18.45
N PHE A 459 -10.30 21.91 17.12
CA PHE A 459 -9.44 20.99 16.37
C PHE A 459 -9.34 21.45 14.92
N ALA A 460 -8.35 20.98 14.18
CA ALA A 460 -8.26 21.20 12.74
C ALA A 460 -7.67 19.98 12.03
N VAL A 461 -8.13 19.76 10.80
CA VAL A 461 -7.45 18.94 9.79
C VAL A 461 -7.33 19.78 8.53
N GLU A 462 -6.10 19.95 8.06
CA GLU A 462 -5.76 20.87 6.99
C GLU A 462 -5.23 20.14 5.75
N ASN A 463 -5.75 20.54 4.59
CA ASN A 463 -5.36 20.11 3.26
C ASN A 463 -5.52 18.60 3.00
N VAL A 464 -6.60 17.97 3.45
CA VAL A 464 -6.96 16.61 3.03
C VAL A 464 -7.15 16.59 1.52
N ALA A 465 -6.50 15.67 0.82
CA ALA A 465 -6.76 15.45 -0.60
C ALA A 465 -8.08 14.69 -0.76
N TYR A 466 -9.07 15.30 -1.42
CA TYR A 466 -10.39 14.71 -1.62
C TYR A 466 -10.93 15.02 -3.00
N HIS A 467 -11.17 14.01 -3.84
CA HIS A 467 -11.66 14.17 -5.22
C HIS A 467 -10.82 15.14 -6.07
N GLY A 468 -9.51 15.24 -5.79
CA GLY A 468 -8.60 16.20 -6.45
C GLY A 468 -8.59 17.62 -5.85
N HIS A 469 -9.46 17.89 -4.87
CA HIS A 469 -9.54 19.15 -4.13
C HIS A 469 -8.76 19.09 -2.81
N SER A 470 -8.50 20.27 -2.23
CA SER A 470 -7.93 20.42 -0.90
C SER A 470 -9.02 20.78 0.11
N ILE A 471 -9.27 19.89 1.08
CA ILE A 471 -10.30 20.06 2.12
C ILE A 471 -9.65 20.40 3.46
N THR A 472 -10.13 21.45 4.10
CA THR A 472 -9.75 21.82 5.46
C THR A 472 -10.98 21.92 6.34
N VAL A 473 -10.97 21.21 7.46
CA VAL A 473 -12.02 21.26 8.47
C VAL A 473 -11.44 21.83 9.75
N LEU A 474 -12.13 22.80 10.34
CA LEU A 474 -11.78 23.34 11.65
C LEU A 474 -13.01 23.39 12.53
N TRP A 475 -12.82 23.11 13.81
CA TRP A 475 -13.73 23.46 14.89
C TRP A 475 -13.02 24.48 15.77
N ASP A 476 -13.65 25.62 16.03
CA ASP A 476 -13.16 26.60 16.99
C ASP A 476 -14.34 27.22 17.74
N LYS A 477 -14.53 26.80 18.98
CA LYS A 477 -15.66 27.23 19.82
C LYS A 477 -15.66 28.75 20.07
N THR A 478 -14.50 29.37 20.10
CA THR A 478 -14.32 30.78 20.47
C THR A 478 -13.95 31.68 19.30
N GLY A 479 -13.43 31.09 18.23
CA GLY A 479 -12.85 31.75 17.06
C GLY A 479 -11.41 32.24 17.26
N SER A 480 -10.78 31.91 18.39
CA SER A 480 -9.47 32.43 18.77
C SER A 480 -8.30 31.48 18.52
N SER A 481 -8.55 30.16 18.36
CA SER A 481 -7.49 29.18 18.11
C SER A 481 -6.88 29.36 16.72
N TYR A 482 -7.71 29.57 15.69
CA TYR A 482 -7.25 29.69 14.29
C TYR A 482 -7.49 31.07 13.67
N ASN A 483 -8.18 31.97 14.37
CA ASN A 483 -8.57 33.30 13.86
C ASN A 483 -9.39 33.24 12.55
N ARG A 484 -10.28 32.26 12.42
CA ARG A 484 -11.18 32.05 11.26
C ARG A 484 -12.67 32.21 11.55
N GLY A 485 -13.00 32.63 12.77
CA GLY A 485 -14.37 32.73 13.25
C GLY A 485 -14.77 31.50 14.07
N LYS A 486 -15.96 31.58 14.66
CA LYS A 486 -16.48 30.53 15.55
C LYS A 486 -17.11 29.39 14.75
N GLY A 487 -17.17 28.22 15.37
CA GLY A 487 -17.95 27.08 14.92
C GLY A 487 -17.14 26.04 14.14
N LEU A 488 -17.87 25.07 13.57
CA LEU A 488 -17.34 24.09 12.63
C LEU A 488 -17.37 24.71 11.23
N GLN A 489 -16.23 24.75 10.56
CA GLN A 489 -16.09 25.32 9.22
C GLN A 489 -15.37 24.33 8.29
N VAL A 490 -15.79 24.30 7.04
CA VAL A 490 -15.21 23.46 5.98
C VAL A 490 -14.81 24.35 4.81
N PHE A 491 -13.55 24.24 4.41
CA PHE A 491 -12.96 24.95 3.28
C PHE A 491 -12.67 23.97 2.16
N VAL A 492 -12.97 24.38 0.93
CA VAL A 492 -12.64 23.67 -0.30
C VAL A 492 -11.76 24.60 -1.12
N ASP A 493 -10.56 24.15 -1.45
CA ASP A 493 -9.57 24.91 -2.22
C ASP A 493 -9.36 26.33 -1.65
N GLY A 494 -9.18 26.39 -0.32
CA GLY A 494 -8.88 27.63 0.39
C GLY A 494 -10.08 28.53 0.65
N LYS A 495 -11.27 28.17 0.15
CA LYS A 495 -12.50 28.96 0.27
C LYS A 495 -13.47 28.31 1.24
N LEU A 496 -14.05 29.10 2.14
CA LEU A 496 -15.11 28.61 3.03
C LEU A 496 -16.30 28.13 2.19
N SER A 497 -16.65 26.84 2.32
CA SER A 497 -17.73 26.19 1.55
C SER A 497 -18.93 25.84 2.44
N GLY A 498 -18.72 25.65 3.74
CA GLY A 498 -19.82 25.48 4.69
C GLY A 498 -19.39 25.74 6.13
N SER A 499 -20.36 26.08 6.99
CA SER A 499 -20.12 26.31 8.41
C SER A 499 -21.37 26.07 9.26
N ARG A 500 -21.17 25.88 10.57
CA ARG A 500 -22.21 25.91 11.60
C ARG A 500 -21.66 26.27 12.97
N ASP A 501 -22.51 26.77 13.85
CA ASP A 501 -22.09 27.29 15.15
C ASP A 501 -21.64 26.20 16.15
N MET A 502 -22.16 24.98 16.01
CA MET A 502 -21.93 23.86 16.94
C MET A 502 -21.34 22.64 16.22
N ILE A 503 -20.67 21.75 16.96
CA ILE A 503 -20.26 20.43 16.43
C ILE A 503 -21.49 19.63 15.99
N GLY A 504 -21.36 18.95 14.85
CA GLY A 504 -22.31 17.96 14.34
C GLY A 504 -22.28 17.88 12.82
N SER A 505 -23.03 16.93 12.24
CA SER A 505 -23.04 16.64 10.80
C SER A 505 -23.28 17.84 9.87
N LEU A 506 -22.29 18.15 9.03
CA LEU A 506 -22.31 19.20 8.02
C LEU A 506 -21.99 18.61 6.64
N LYS A 507 -22.94 18.66 5.71
CA LYS A 507 -22.74 18.26 4.31
C LYS A 507 -22.27 19.47 3.48
N VAL A 508 -21.18 19.31 2.75
CA VAL A 508 -20.55 20.37 1.95
C VAL A 508 -20.36 19.89 0.52
N ASN A 509 -20.66 20.74 -0.46
CA ASN A 509 -20.35 20.47 -1.86
C ASN A 509 -18.84 20.76 -2.10
N VAL A 510 -18.12 19.76 -2.60
CA VAL A 510 -16.69 19.86 -2.92
C VAL A 510 -16.46 20.20 -4.40
N GLY A 511 -17.44 19.93 -5.26
CA GLY A 511 -17.32 20.05 -6.71
C GLY A 511 -16.96 18.71 -7.38
N ALA A 512 -17.04 18.71 -8.71
CA ALA A 512 -16.72 17.53 -9.50
C ALA A 512 -15.24 17.16 -9.38
N TYR A 513 -14.95 15.86 -9.44
CA TYR A 513 -13.60 15.33 -9.41
C TYR A 513 -12.64 16.05 -10.37
N VAL A 514 -11.48 16.44 -9.84
CA VAL A 514 -10.38 17.04 -10.61
C VAL A 514 -9.24 16.04 -10.71
N GLN A 515 -8.94 15.58 -11.93
CA GLN A 515 -7.78 14.73 -12.17
C GLN A 515 -6.51 15.45 -11.69
N PRO A 516 -5.76 14.88 -10.74
CA PRO A 516 -4.47 15.45 -10.35
C PRO A 516 -3.55 15.50 -11.58
N ALA A 517 -2.75 16.57 -11.70
CA ALA A 517 -1.77 16.67 -12.77
C ALA A 517 -0.88 15.41 -12.77
N THR A 518 -0.79 14.74 -13.91
CA THR A 518 0.00 13.52 -14.06
C THR A 518 1.46 13.86 -13.84
N ALA A 519 2.01 13.49 -12.68
CA ALA A 519 3.45 13.55 -12.47
C ALA A 519 4.13 12.68 -13.53
N SER A 520 5.23 13.15 -14.09
CA SER A 520 6.06 12.35 -14.96
C SER A 520 6.40 11.02 -14.29
N PHE A 521 6.14 9.93 -15.00
CA PHE A 521 6.26 8.58 -14.44
C PHE A 521 7.73 8.19 -14.38
N SER A 522 8.32 8.37 -13.20
CA SER A 522 9.69 7.96 -12.89
C SER A 522 9.73 6.64 -12.12
N VAL A 523 10.75 5.83 -12.37
CA VAL A 523 11.01 4.57 -11.70
C VAL A 523 12.41 4.55 -11.09
N ASN A 524 12.56 3.89 -9.93
CA ASN A 524 13.86 3.58 -9.36
C ASN A 524 14.47 2.36 -10.09
N ILE A 525 15.50 2.59 -10.90
CA ILE A 525 16.20 1.56 -11.69
C ILE A 525 17.33 0.88 -10.92
N ALA A 526 17.66 1.36 -9.71
CA ALA A 526 18.60 0.68 -8.83
C ALA A 526 17.96 -0.50 -8.10
N ALA A 527 16.65 -0.45 -7.84
CA ALA A 527 15.91 -1.44 -7.07
C ALA A 527 16.03 -2.86 -7.63
N ASN A 528 16.44 -3.80 -6.77
CA ASN A 528 16.51 -5.23 -7.07
C ASN A 528 16.45 -6.09 -5.78
N SER A 529 15.38 -5.96 -5.00
CA SER A 529 15.25 -6.65 -3.72
C SER A 529 15.19 -8.19 -3.84
N GLN A 530 14.67 -8.70 -4.96
CA GLN A 530 14.64 -10.13 -5.28
C GLN A 530 15.95 -10.64 -5.88
N ARG A 531 16.96 -9.78 -6.06
CA ARG A 531 18.32 -10.13 -6.52
C ARG A 531 18.35 -10.86 -7.85
N PHE A 532 17.43 -10.51 -8.76
CA PHE A 532 17.41 -11.10 -10.10
C PHE A 532 18.71 -10.76 -10.85
N PRO A 533 19.41 -11.75 -11.43
CA PRO A 533 20.79 -11.60 -11.90
C PRO A 533 20.95 -10.61 -13.07
N GLN A 534 19.93 -10.44 -13.90
CA GLN A 534 19.89 -9.55 -15.07
C GLN A 534 19.51 -8.10 -14.74
N LEU A 535 19.05 -7.85 -13.51
CA LEU A 535 18.78 -6.52 -12.99
C LEU A 535 20.03 -5.94 -12.31
N THR A 536 19.90 -4.72 -11.81
CA THR A 536 20.98 -3.99 -11.15
C THR A 536 21.61 -4.83 -10.02
N THR A 537 22.94 -4.87 -9.98
CA THR A 537 23.70 -5.48 -8.87
C THR A 537 24.44 -4.39 -8.11
N ALA A 538 24.77 -4.66 -6.85
CA ALA A 538 25.59 -3.77 -6.03
C ALA A 538 26.98 -4.38 -5.81
N TYR A 539 27.98 -3.52 -5.62
CA TYR A 539 29.36 -3.89 -5.32
C TYR A 539 30.02 -2.81 -4.46
N ALA A 540 31.11 -3.16 -3.77
CA ALA A 540 31.83 -2.23 -2.91
C ALA A 540 33.33 -2.56 -2.88
N SER A 541 34.18 -1.61 -2.48
CA SER A 541 35.62 -1.87 -2.23
C SER A 541 35.84 -2.75 -1.00
N TYR A 542 34.94 -2.63 -0.02
CA TYR A 542 34.90 -3.40 1.19
C TYR A 542 33.44 -3.54 1.63
N THR A 543 33.07 -4.66 2.24
CA THR A 543 31.76 -4.85 2.89
C THR A 543 32.02 -5.47 4.25
N SER A 544 31.40 -4.91 5.29
CA SER A 544 31.45 -5.48 6.63
C SER A 544 31.02 -6.96 6.60
N PRO A 545 31.65 -7.86 7.38
CA PRO A 545 31.23 -9.27 7.48
C PRO A 545 29.77 -9.47 7.94
N HIS A 546 29.12 -8.42 8.46
CA HIS A 546 27.73 -8.43 8.92
C HIS A 546 26.73 -7.98 7.85
N ASP A 547 27.19 -7.48 6.71
CA ASP A 547 26.38 -6.82 5.69
C ASP A 547 26.49 -7.48 4.31
N HIS A 548 25.65 -7.02 3.37
CA HIS A 548 25.66 -7.46 1.98
C HIS A 548 25.33 -6.28 1.05
N PRO A 549 26.07 -6.03 -0.06
CA PRO A 549 25.86 -4.85 -0.89
C PRO A 549 24.42 -4.70 -1.44
N MET A 550 23.81 -5.81 -1.83
CA MET A 550 22.43 -5.83 -2.35
C MET A 550 21.37 -5.30 -1.37
N ARG A 551 21.65 -5.22 -0.07
CA ARG A 551 20.72 -4.65 0.92
C ARG A 551 20.55 -3.14 0.78
N ALA A 552 21.47 -2.45 0.10
CA ALA A 552 21.33 -1.02 -0.15
C ALA A 552 20.59 -0.71 -1.47
N ILE A 553 19.92 -1.70 -2.07
CA ILE A 553 19.06 -1.55 -3.25
C ILE A 553 17.81 -2.42 -3.15
N ASP A 554 17.37 -2.74 -1.93
CA ASP A 554 16.22 -3.61 -1.66
C ASP A 554 14.91 -2.84 -1.47
N GLY A 555 14.96 -1.51 -1.53
CA GLY A 555 13.79 -0.64 -1.43
C GLY A 555 13.37 -0.32 0.01
N ILE A 556 14.10 -0.79 1.01
CA ILE A 556 13.79 -0.63 2.43
C ILE A 556 14.62 0.53 3.01
N VAL A 557 13.93 1.54 3.55
CA VAL A 557 14.55 2.65 4.27
C VAL A 557 13.96 2.72 5.67
N TRP A 558 14.62 2.09 6.64
CA TRP A 558 14.23 2.21 8.05
C TRP A 558 14.81 3.49 8.64
N ARG A 559 13.99 4.27 9.31
CA ARG A 559 14.33 5.63 9.76
C ARG A 559 14.76 5.64 11.22
N THR A 560 14.03 4.94 12.07
CA THR A 560 14.33 4.83 13.51
C THR A 560 14.89 3.46 13.90
N GLY A 561 16.14 3.42 14.38
CA GLY A 561 16.75 2.20 14.92
C GLY A 561 17.83 1.60 14.01
N ILE A 562 18.24 0.37 14.32
CA ILE A 562 19.34 -0.33 13.65
C ILE A 562 18.76 -1.52 12.86
N PRO A 563 18.40 -1.38 11.57
CA PRO A 563 18.33 -2.55 10.71
C PRO A 563 19.71 -3.18 10.63
N GLN A 564 19.86 -4.37 11.22
CA GLN A 564 21.00 -5.21 10.88
C GLN A 564 20.84 -5.84 9.47
N ASN A 565 19.63 -5.81 8.88
CA ASN A 565 19.29 -6.62 7.71
C ASN A 565 18.95 -5.88 6.42
N SER A 566 18.88 -4.54 6.42
CA SER A 566 18.58 -3.70 5.23
C SER A 566 19.57 -2.53 5.06
N ARG A 567 20.87 -2.85 5.13
CA ARG A 567 21.94 -1.87 4.87
C ARG A 567 23.21 -2.52 4.32
N TRP A 568 24.05 -1.67 3.77
CA TRP A 568 25.47 -1.95 3.49
C TRP A 568 26.35 -0.97 4.28
N THR A 569 27.47 -1.44 4.84
CA THR A 569 28.45 -0.59 5.54
C THR A 569 29.90 -0.98 5.23
N SER A 570 30.80 0.00 5.34
CA SER A 570 32.26 -0.17 5.34
C SER A 570 32.83 -0.35 6.75
N TYR A 571 32.01 -0.69 7.76
CA TYR A 571 32.46 -0.91 9.13
C TYR A 571 33.59 -1.94 9.18
N GLN A 572 34.67 -1.64 9.91
CA GLN A 572 35.92 -2.42 9.99
C GLN A 572 36.74 -2.51 8.69
N SER A 573 36.48 -1.61 7.74
CA SER A 573 37.37 -1.50 6.58
C SER A 573 38.77 -1.04 6.99
N PRO A 574 39.83 -1.68 6.46
CA PRO A 574 41.21 -1.21 6.65
C PRO A 574 41.55 0.00 5.77
N ASN A 575 40.66 0.37 4.85
CA ASN A 575 40.92 1.43 3.87
C ASN A 575 40.67 2.81 4.49
N PRO A 576 41.43 3.85 4.12
CA PRO A 576 41.11 5.24 4.51
C PRO A 576 39.83 5.78 3.82
N SER A 577 39.41 5.15 2.73
CA SER A 577 38.21 5.49 1.97
C SER A 577 37.69 4.25 1.24
N ASP A 578 36.37 4.16 1.13
CA ASP A 578 35.69 3.09 0.42
C ASP A 578 34.68 3.62 -0.58
N TYR A 579 34.27 2.75 -1.49
CA TYR A 579 33.16 3.00 -2.40
C TYR A 579 32.07 1.95 -2.27
N PHE A 580 30.83 2.41 -2.48
CA PHE A 580 29.67 1.58 -2.80
C PHE A 580 29.19 1.96 -4.18
N GLY A 581 28.89 0.98 -5.03
CA GLY A 581 28.40 1.22 -6.36
C GLY A 581 27.37 0.23 -6.82
N VAL A 582 26.68 0.62 -7.89
CA VAL A 582 25.73 -0.21 -8.59
C VAL A 582 26.19 -0.42 -10.04
N ASP A 583 26.01 -1.63 -10.52
CA ASP A 583 26.15 -2.01 -11.92
C ASP A 583 24.75 -2.25 -12.46
N LEU A 584 24.32 -1.33 -13.32
CA LEU A 584 23.02 -1.32 -13.96
C LEU A 584 22.87 -2.43 -15.02
N ARG A 585 23.94 -3.20 -15.27
CA ARG A 585 24.08 -4.26 -16.28
C ARG A 585 24.05 -3.80 -17.73
N ARG A 586 23.82 -2.51 -17.96
CA ARG A 586 23.69 -1.88 -19.28
C ARG A 586 23.91 -0.37 -19.19
N THR A 587 24.39 0.21 -20.28
CA THR A 587 24.55 1.65 -20.42
C THR A 587 23.19 2.33 -20.57
N GLN A 588 22.88 3.31 -19.72
CA GLN A 588 21.65 4.10 -19.78
C GLN A 588 21.85 5.51 -19.23
N VAL A 589 20.93 6.42 -19.53
CA VAL A 589 20.96 7.78 -19.01
C VAL A 589 20.56 7.81 -17.52
N VAL A 590 21.38 8.47 -16.71
CA VAL A 590 21.16 8.72 -15.28
C VAL A 590 21.31 10.22 -14.99
N CYS A 591 20.55 10.72 -14.01
CA CYS A 591 20.38 12.15 -13.76
C CYS A 591 19.93 12.52 -12.33
N ASN A 592 19.40 11.55 -11.59
CA ASN A 592 18.75 11.75 -10.29
C ASN A 592 19.09 10.57 -9.40
N VAL A 593 20.00 10.79 -8.47
CA VAL A 593 20.45 9.82 -7.49
C VAL A 593 19.97 10.26 -6.12
N ARG A 594 19.47 9.33 -5.32
CA ARG A 594 19.11 9.57 -3.91
C ARG A 594 19.88 8.60 -3.04
N LEU A 595 20.54 9.13 -2.02
CA LEU A 595 21.32 8.35 -1.07
C LEU A 595 20.71 8.47 0.32
N PHE A 596 20.65 7.35 1.02
CA PHE A 596 20.18 7.26 2.40
C PHE A 596 21.34 6.75 3.25
N PHE A 597 22.13 7.69 3.79
CA PHE A 597 23.31 7.38 4.59
C PHE A 597 22.91 6.88 5.97
N TYR A 598 23.51 5.78 6.38
CA TYR A 598 23.25 5.15 7.67
C TYR A 598 24.24 5.64 8.75
N ASP A 599 23.73 5.91 9.96
CA ASP A 599 24.53 6.28 11.14
C ASP A 599 23.98 5.56 12.40
N ASP A 600 24.82 4.80 13.11
CA ASP A 600 24.49 4.14 14.39
C ASP A 600 25.06 4.84 15.63
N ASN A 601 25.59 6.05 15.46
CA ASN A 601 26.38 6.80 16.43
C ASN A 601 27.61 6.03 16.98
N GLY A 602 28.03 4.95 16.32
CA GLY A 602 29.10 4.05 16.73
C GLY A 602 30.05 3.73 15.58
N GLY A 603 30.12 2.45 15.20
CA GLY A 603 31.03 1.92 14.18
C GLY A 603 30.69 2.38 12.75
N VAL A 604 29.51 2.94 12.53
CA VAL A 604 29.09 3.50 11.24
C VAL A 604 28.62 4.94 11.43
N ARG A 605 29.26 5.87 10.74
CA ARG A 605 28.97 7.31 10.83
C ARG A 605 28.64 7.92 9.48
N LEU A 606 27.88 9.01 9.48
CA LEU A 606 27.70 9.83 8.29
C LEU A 606 29.08 10.26 7.76
N PRO A 607 29.36 10.11 6.45
CA PRO A 607 30.65 10.50 5.90
C PRO A 607 30.79 12.04 5.95
N SER A 608 32.01 12.54 6.18
CA SER A 608 32.26 14.00 6.21
C SER A 608 32.08 14.69 4.86
N LYS A 609 32.21 13.91 3.78
CA LYS A 609 32.02 14.30 2.38
C LYS A 609 31.83 13.04 1.55
N TYR A 610 31.28 13.18 0.35
CA TYR A 610 31.23 12.10 -0.63
C TYR A 610 31.44 12.63 -2.05
N ASP A 611 31.96 11.75 -2.91
CA ASP A 611 32.05 11.97 -4.35
C ASP A 611 31.17 10.95 -5.09
N LEU A 612 30.25 11.45 -5.91
CA LEU A 612 29.43 10.62 -6.77
C LEU A 612 30.12 10.52 -8.14
N GLN A 613 30.49 9.30 -8.50
CA GLN A 613 31.29 8.98 -9.69
C GLN A 613 30.52 8.06 -10.64
N TYR A 614 30.86 8.14 -11.92
CA TYR A 614 30.37 7.21 -12.94
C TYR A 614 31.52 6.61 -13.73
N LYS A 615 31.26 5.44 -14.32
CA LYS A 615 32.23 4.76 -15.17
C LYS A 615 32.19 5.36 -16.58
N LYS A 616 33.31 5.98 -16.99
CA LYS A 616 33.51 6.54 -18.34
C LYS A 616 34.63 5.76 -19.04
N GLY A 617 34.26 4.89 -19.98
CA GLY A 617 35.19 3.89 -20.52
C GLY A 617 35.69 3.01 -19.37
N ASP A 618 37.02 2.86 -19.24
CA ASP A 618 37.63 2.10 -18.15
C ASP A 618 37.95 2.93 -16.89
N THR A 619 37.63 4.22 -16.90
CA THR A 619 37.99 5.15 -15.81
C THR A 619 36.78 5.57 -14.99
N TRP A 620 37.03 5.88 -13.71
CA TRP A 620 36.04 6.48 -12.82
C TRP A 620 36.23 7.99 -12.78
N VAL A 621 35.16 8.74 -12.97
CA VAL A 621 35.17 10.20 -13.00
C VAL A 621 34.01 10.75 -12.18
N THR A 622 34.23 11.88 -11.50
CA THR A 622 33.18 12.64 -10.80
C THR A 622 32.06 13.05 -11.77
N ILE A 623 30.81 12.90 -11.37
CA ILE A 623 29.66 13.36 -12.15
C ILE A 623 29.70 14.91 -12.22
N PRO A 624 29.66 15.53 -13.41
CA PRO A 624 29.70 16.99 -13.53
C PRO A 624 28.33 17.63 -13.23
N GLY A 625 28.33 18.93 -12.87
CA GLY A 625 27.10 19.74 -12.82
C GLY A 625 26.08 19.33 -11.76
N GLN A 626 26.52 18.73 -10.66
CA GLN A 626 25.63 18.24 -9.59
C GLN A 626 24.99 19.40 -8.80
N VAL A 627 23.68 19.29 -8.57
CA VAL A 627 22.92 20.03 -7.57
C VAL A 627 22.59 19.05 -6.45
N ARG A 628 23.04 19.33 -5.23
CA ARG A 628 22.95 18.42 -4.08
C ARG A 628 22.11 19.02 -2.96
N SER A 629 21.36 18.17 -2.26
CA SER A 629 20.92 18.47 -0.90
C SER A 629 22.14 18.75 0.01
N PRO A 630 21.97 19.50 1.11
CA PRO A 630 22.97 19.58 2.16
C PRO A 630 23.36 18.18 2.68
N MET A 631 24.55 18.06 3.26
CA MET A 631 24.94 16.83 3.97
C MET A 631 23.91 16.52 5.06
N PRO A 632 23.46 15.25 5.17
CA PRO A 632 22.49 14.89 6.19
C PRO A 632 23.10 15.06 7.58
N THR A 633 22.27 15.43 8.55
CA THR A 633 22.64 15.55 9.97
C THR A 633 22.05 14.42 10.83
N ALA A 634 21.27 13.54 10.21
CA ALA A 634 20.65 12.37 10.82
C ALA A 634 20.71 11.19 9.84
N SER A 635 20.60 9.97 10.37
CA SER A 635 20.55 8.74 9.58
C SER A 635 19.36 8.79 8.59
N ASN A 636 19.54 8.22 7.40
CA ASN A 636 18.51 7.96 6.40
C ASN A 636 17.67 9.17 5.96
N VAL A 637 18.20 10.38 6.12
CA VAL A 637 17.70 11.58 5.45
C VAL A 637 17.99 11.50 3.96
N GLU A 638 16.99 11.78 3.12
CA GLU A 638 17.15 11.78 1.66
C GLU A 638 18.23 12.78 1.23
N THR A 639 19.34 12.26 0.71
CA THR A 639 20.39 13.07 0.07
C THR A 639 20.18 13.03 -1.44
N LYS A 640 19.40 13.99 -1.95
CA LYS A 640 19.06 14.09 -3.38
C LYS A 640 20.16 14.78 -4.17
N ILE A 641 20.51 14.19 -5.31
CA ILE A 641 21.58 14.66 -6.20
C ILE A 641 21.04 14.64 -7.63
N THR A 642 20.85 15.81 -8.23
CA THR A 642 20.43 15.95 -9.63
C THR A 642 21.55 16.53 -10.49
N PHE A 643 21.60 16.17 -11.76
CA PHE A 643 22.64 16.61 -12.71
C PHE A 643 22.16 16.46 -14.16
N PRO A 644 22.79 17.13 -15.13
CA PRO A 644 22.56 16.87 -16.54
C PRO A 644 22.76 15.38 -16.87
N GLY A 645 21.87 14.79 -17.66
CA GLY A 645 21.90 13.37 -17.97
C GLY A 645 23.26 12.86 -18.46
N ILE A 646 23.77 11.82 -17.82
CA ILE A 646 25.00 11.10 -18.21
C ILE A 646 24.67 9.69 -18.66
N SER A 647 25.40 9.17 -19.65
CA SER A 647 25.27 7.78 -20.10
C SER A 647 26.32 6.90 -19.42
N THR A 648 25.90 5.91 -18.65
CA THR A 648 26.78 4.99 -17.92
C THR A 648 26.11 3.66 -17.62
N SER A 649 26.90 2.61 -17.42
CA SER A 649 26.44 1.33 -16.86
C SER A 649 26.70 1.21 -15.36
N GLN A 650 27.56 2.04 -14.80
CA GLN A 650 27.94 1.95 -13.38
C GLN A 650 28.08 3.32 -12.74
N ILE A 651 27.62 3.42 -11.50
CA ILE A 651 27.74 4.59 -10.63
C ILE A 651 28.26 4.12 -9.28
N ARG A 652 29.07 4.94 -8.62
CA ARG A 652 29.51 4.68 -7.25
C ARG A 652 29.60 5.96 -6.43
N VAL A 653 29.36 5.82 -5.13
CA VAL A 653 29.62 6.82 -4.11
C VAL A 653 30.95 6.46 -3.47
N VAL A 654 31.87 7.43 -3.39
CA VAL A 654 33.16 7.30 -2.71
C VAL A 654 33.15 8.22 -1.50
N ALA A 655 33.46 7.68 -0.32
CA ALA A 655 33.51 8.44 0.92
C ALA A 655 34.70 8.02 1.81
N PRO A 656 35.26 8.95 2.60
CA PRO A 656 36.29 8.61 3.58
C PRO A 656 35.67 7.86 4.76
N ASN A 657 36.43 6.92 5.33
CA ASN A 657 36.12 6.34 6.62
C ASN A 657 36.51 7.32 7.74
N ALA A 658 35.77 7.35 8.85
CA ALA A 658 35.97 8.34 9.92
C ALA A 658 37.16 8.00 10.84
N GLY A 659 37.71 6.79 10.75
CA GLY A 659 38.88 6.35 11.50
C GLY A 659 39.12 4.84 11.34
N SER A 660 40.12 4.31 12.03
CA SER A 660 40.27 2.85 12.18
C SER A 660 39.03 2.28 12.86
N ASP A 661 38.44 1.24 12.28
CA ASP A 661 37.22 0.58 12.77
C ASP A 661 35.94 1.44 12.75
N VAL A 662 35.94 2.59 12.06
CA VAL A 662 34.74 3.42 11.88
C VAL A 662 34.50 3.68 10.39
N GLY A 663 33.45 3.05 9.86
CA GLY A 663 33.05 3.15 8.44
C GLY A 663 31.89 4.12 8.21
N TRP A 664 31.38 4.10 6.99
CA TRP A 664 30.10 4.73 6.59
C TRP A 664 29.21 3.67 5.94
N GLY A 665 27.93 3.98 5.75
CA GLY A 665 27.00 3.03 5.15
C GLY A 665 25.85 3.68 4.41
N LEU A 666 25.12 2.85 3.67
CA LEU A 666 23.88 3.20 3.00
C LEU A 666 22.81 2.20 3.41
N SER A 667 21.65 2.69 3.82
CA SER A 667 20.43 1.87 3.83
C SER A 667 19.88 1.72 2.43
N GLU A 668 20.02 2.73 1.57
CA GLU A 668 19.50 2.66 0.20
C GLU A 668 20.25 3.61 -0.76
N LEU A 669 20.45 3.16 -1.99
CA LEU A 669 20.86 3.94 -3.15
C LEU A 669 19.80 3.81 -4.24
N GLN A 670 19.16 4.93 -4.57
CA GLN A 670 18.13 4.99 -5.60
C GLN A 670 18.62 5.75 -6.82
N ILE A 671 18.17 5.32 -7.99
CA ILE A 671 18.39 6.02 -9.26
C ILE A 671 17.04 6.19 -9.95
N TRP A 672 16.53 7.41 -10.00
CA TRP A 672 15.22 7.72 -10.56
C TRP A 672 15.33 8.18 -12.01
N THR A 673 14.65 7.50 -12.92
CA THR A 673 14.62 7.83 -14.36
C THR A 673 13.21 7.72 -14.90
N PRO A 674 12.88 8.34 -16.05
CA PRO A 674 11.62 8.07 -16.74
C PRO A 674 11.48 6.57 -17.04
N ALA A 675 10.26 6.02 -16.94
CA ALA A 675 10.04 4.57 -17.13
C ALA A 675 10.07 4.14 -18.61
N ILE A 676 11.28 4.09 -19.14
CA ILE A 676 11.60 3.67 -20.51
C ILE A 676 12.41 2.37 -20.44
N PHE A 677 12.06 1.40 -21.28
CA PHE A 677 12.62 0.05 -21.26
C PHE A 677 12.92 -0.47 -22.65
N HIS A 678 13.95 -1.31 -22.74
CA HIS A 678 14.05 -2.35 -23.75
C HIS A 678 13.26 -3.58 -23.29
N ILE A 679 12.53 -4.22 -24.21
CA ILE A 679 11.80 -5.46 -23.96
C ILE A 679 12.57 -6.59 -24.64
N ARG A 680 13.31 -7.39 -23.88
CA ARG A 680 14.21 -8.45 -24.41
C ARG A 680 13.54 -9.81 -24.39
N ASN A 681 13.52 -10.52 -25.51
CA ASN A 681 13.03 -11.89 -25.58
C ASN A 681 14.03 -12.88 -24.98
N GLU A 682 13.56 -13.84 -24.20
CA GLU A 682 14.43 -14.81 -23.52
C GLU A 682 14.89 -15.96 -24.42
N ASN A 683 14.14 -16.30 -25.48
CA ASN A 683 14.56 -17.33 -26.43
C ASN A 683 15.71 -16.86 -27.33
N SER A 684 15.62 -15.64 -27.86
CA SER A 684 16.58 -15.11 -28.83
C SER A 684 17.65 -14.18 -28.23
N GLY A 685 17.39 -13.58 -27.05
CA GLY A 685 18.21 -12.51 -26.49
C GLY A 685 18.02 -11.14 -27.15
N LYS A 686 17.10 -11.02 -28.13
CA LYS A 686 16.86 -9.83 -28.95
C LYS A 686 15.81 -8.90 -28.38
N LEU A 687 15.75 -7.67 -28.88
CA LEU A 687 14.86 -6.62 -28.40
C LEU A 687 13.64 -6.44 -29.30
N MET A 688 12.47 -6.26 -28.70
CA MET A 688 11.24 -5.85 -29.39
C MET A 688 11.41 -4.43 -29.96
N GLY A 689 11.12 -4.26 -31.24
CA GLY A 689 11.26 -3.02 -31.98
C GLY A 689 10.27 -2.86 -33.11
N VAL A 690 10.29 -1.69 -33.75
CA VAL A 690 9.41 -1.36 -34.87
C VAL A 690 10.12 -1.58 -36.20
N GLU A 691 9.48 -2.31 -37.12
CA GLU A 691 10.00 -2.57 -38.46
C GLU A 691 10.51 -1.27 -39.13
N LYS A 692 11.76 -1.30 -39.59
CA LYS A 692 12.43 -0.19 -40.31
C LYS A 692 12.35 1.16 -39.59
N LYS A 693 12.18 1.16 -38.25
CA LYS A 693 12.05 2.38 -37.43
C LYS A 693 10.88 3.26 -37.89
N SER A 694 9.84 2.67 -38.45
CA SER A 694 8.69 3.41 -38.97
C SER A 694 8.01 4.24 -37.88
N THR A 695 7.46 5.39 -38.24
CA THR A 695 6.65 6.24 -37.37
C THR A 695 5.16 6.21 -37.73
N THR A 696 4.75 5.34 -38.64
CA THR A 696 3.38 5.26 -39.13
C THR A 696 2.58 4.18 -38.40
N ASN A 697 1.26 4.36 -38.34
CA ASN A 697 0.32 3.32 -37.94
C ASN A 697 0.54 2.04 -38.76
N ARG A 698 0.25 0.89 -38.13
CA ARG A 698 0.32 -0.46 -38.70
C ARG A 698 1.73 -0.94 -39.05
N ALA A 699 2.77 -0.22 -38.64
CA ALA A 699 4.12 -0.75 -38.75
C ALA A 699 4.27 -1.97 -37.84
N ASN A 700 4.93 -3.00 -38.36
CA ASN A 700 5.03 -4.29 -37.68
C ASN A 700 5.97 -4.23 -36.48
N ILE A 701 5.67 -5.01 -35.44
CA ILE A 701 6.55 -5.23 -34.29
C ILE A 701 7.37 -6.49 -34.52
N GLN A 702 8.68 -6.32 -34.43
CA GLN A 702 9.69 -7.33 -34.72
C GLN A 702 10.71 -7.42 -33.60
N GLN A 703 11.60 -8.41 -33.66
CA GLN A 703 12.80 -8.43 -32.81
C GLN A 703 14.08 -8.09 -33.59
N PHE A 704 15.02 -7.44 -32.91
CA PHE A 704 16.31 -7.03 -33.48
C PHE A 704 17.45 -7.15 -32.45
N GLU A 705 18.68 -7.24 -32.95
CA GLU A 705 19.87 -7.02 -32.14
C GLU A 705 19.83 -5.68 -31.39
N SER A 706 20.48 -5.65 -30.22
CA SER A 706 20.54 -4.44 -29.39
C SER A 706 21.24 -3.29 -30.09
N SER A 707 20.65 -2.09 -30.04
CA SER A 707 21.26 -0.83 -30.52
C SER A 707 20.76 0.35 -29.70
N SER A 708 21.31 1.55 -29.93
CA SER A 708 20.87 2.80 -29.28
C SER A 708 19.64 3.46 -29.93
N SER A 709 18.96 2.75 -30.83
CA SER A 709 17.90 3.31 -31.66
C SER A 709 16.57 3.46 -30.90
N ARG A 710 15.88 4.60 -31.06
CA ARG A 710 14.66 4.93 -30.30
C ARG A 710 13.48 3.99 -30.58
N ASP A 711 13.48 3.30 -31.72
CA ASP A 711 12.44 2.33 -32.09
C ASP A 711 12.48 1.05 -31.25
N LEU A 712 13.56 0.80 -30.50
CA LEU A 712 13.69 -0.30 -29.55
C LEU A 712 13.26 0.09 -28.11
N LEU A 713 12.98 1.38 -27.89
CA LEU A 713 12.66 1.94 -26.57
C LEU A 713 11.16 2.10 -26.38
N TRP A 714 10.68 1.55 -25.27
CA TRP A 714 9.26 1.49 -24.93
C TRP A 714 9.01 2.18 -23.59
N GLN A 715 8.10 3.14 -23.58
CA GLN A 715 7.65 3.84 -22.39
C GLN A 715 6.33 3.26 -21.90
N PHE A 716 6.27 2.93 -20.61
CA PHE A 716 5.09 2.34 -19.99
C PHE A 716 4.25 3.43 -19.33
N PHE A 717 2.99 3.55 -19.74
CA PHE A 717 2.02 4.45 -19.15
C PHE A 717 0.98 3.64 -18.37
N PRO A 718 0.83 3.88 -17.05
CA PRO A 718 -0.16 3.18 -16.27
C PRO A 718 -1.55 3.50 -16.81
N SER A 719 -2.37 2.47 -16.90
CA SER A 719 -3.80 2.53 -17.17
C SER A 719 -4.55 1.91 -15.98
N ALA A 720 -5.83 2.18 -15.90
CA ALA A 720 -6.67 1.64 -14.84
C ALA A 720 -6.59 0.10 -14.78
N GLY A 721 -6.76 -0.51 -13.59
CA GLY A 721 -6.82 -1.97 -13.44
C GLY A 721 -5.47 -2.71 -13.43
N GLY A 722 -4.36 -1.99 -13.23
CA GLY A 722 -3.00 -2.55 -13.32
C GLY A 722 -2.57 -2.85 -14.76
N TRP A 723 -3.24 -2.25 -15.74
CA TRP A 723 -2.91 -2.37 -17.16
C TRP A 723 -1.93 -1.26 -17.59
N TRP A 724 -1.22 -1.48 -18.69
CA TRP A 724 -0.25 -0.56 -19.26
C TRP A 724 -0.56 -0.28 -20.71
N ARG A 725 -0.38 0.97 -21.11
CA ARG A 725 -0.14 1.33 -22.50
C ARG A 725 1.37 1.37 -22.72
N ILE A 726 1.83 0.73 -23.78
CA ILE A 726 3.27 0.60 -24.06
C ILE A 726 3.57 1.42 -25.32
N LYS A 727 4.19 2.59 -25.16
CA LYS A 727 4.43 3.57 -26.22
C LYS A 727 5.84 3.45 -26.77
N ASN A 728 5.97 3.40 -28.09
CA ASN A 728 7.28 3.45 -28.73
C ASN A 728 7.84 4.89 -28.71
N LEU A 729 9.10 5.07 -28.30
CA LEU A 729 9.70 6.41 -28.17
C LEU A 729 10.12 7.07 -29.49
N ASN A 730 10.21 6.32 -30.59
CA ASN A 730 10.53 6.87 -31.91
C ASN A 730 9.27 7.45 -32.57
N SER A 731 8.18 6.69 -32.57
CA SER A 731 6.93 7.08 -33.24
C SER A 731 5.95 7.85 -32.35
N GLY A 732 5.98 7.59 -31.05
CA GLY A 732 4.97 8.03 -30.11
C GLY A 732 3.66 7.24 -30.18
N LEU A 733 3.61 6.15 -30.94
CA LEU A 733 2.45 5.25 -31.09
C LEU A 733 2.51 4.12 -30.05
N LEU A 734 1.37 3.46 -29.82
CA LEU A 734 1.21 2.40 -28.84
C LEU A 734 1.37 1.01 -29.47
N LEU A 735 1.86 0.06 -28.67
CA LEU A 735 1.81 -1.38 -28.97
C LEU A 735 0.35 -1.85 -29.01
N ALA A 736 -0.05 -2.48 -30.11
CA ALA A 736 -1.42 -2.91 -30.37
C ALA A 736 -1.47 -4.26 -31.08
N VAL A 737 -2.63 -4.93 -31.05
CA VAL A 737 -2.87 -6.15 -31.84
C VAL A 737 -3.58 -5.76 -33.13
N GLU A 738 -3.10 -6.25 -34.27
CA GLU A 738 -3.69 -5.94 -35.57
C GLU A 738 -5.19 -6.28 -35.61
N GLY A 739 -6.01 -5.27 -35.92
CA GLY A 739 -7.46 -5.40 -36.04
C GLY A 739 -8.17 -5.80 -34.75
N ALA A 740 -7.56 -5.61 -33.57
CA ALA A 740 -8.05 -6.12 -32.28
C ALA A 740 -8.39 -7.63 -32.33
N SER A 741 -7.67 -8.38 -33.17
CA SER A 741 -7.89 -9.81 -33.33
C SER A 741 -7.68 -10.55 -32.01
N THR A 742 -8.44 -11.62 -31.79
CA THR A 742 -8.25 -12.55 -30.66
C THR A 742 -7.66 -13.88 -31.10
N ALA A 743 -7.28 -14.02 -32.38
CA ALA A 743 -6.70 -15.26 -32.90
C ALA A 743 -5.24 -15.46 -32.46
N ASN A 744 -4.82 -16.72 -32.36
CA ASN A 744 -3.40 -17.08 -32.27
C ASN A 744 -2.66 -16.62 -33.52
N SER A 745 -1.39 -16.21 -33.33
CA SER A 745 -0.52 -15.66 -34.38
C SER A 745 -1.04 -14.37 -35.02
N ALA A 746 -1.97 -13.66 -34.38
CA ALA A 746 -2.33 -12.31 -34.81
C ALA A 746 -1.13 -11.37 -34.57
N ASN A 747 -0.85 -10.53 -35.57
CA ASN A 747 0.32 -9.68 -35.62
C ASN A 747 0.27 -8.56 -34.58
N LEU A 748 1.38 -8.26 -33.89
CA LEU A 748 1.50 -7.03 -33.12
C LEU A 748 1.99 -5.90 -34.04
N GLN A 749 1.41 -4.72 -33.85
CA GLN A 749 1.73 -3.52 -34.61
C GLN A 749 1.89 -2.32 -33.67
N GLN A 750 2.41 -1.21 -34.18
CA GLN A 750 2.19 0.09 -33.53
C GLN A 750 0.96 0.79 -34.12
N PHE A 751 0.19 1.47 -33.27
CA PHE A 751 -1.02 2.17 -33.68
C PHE A 751 -1.30 3.38 -32.77
N GLU A 752 -2.08 4.35 -33.26
CA GLU A 752 -2.54 5.49 -32.45
C GLU A 752 -3.48 5.02 -31.33
N ASP A 753 -3.43 5.68 -30.18
CA ASP A 753 -4.34 5.35 -29.09
C ASP A 753 -5.79 5.69 -29.47
N ASN A 754 -6.58 4.67 -29.73
CA ASN A 754 -7.99 4.75 -30.05
C ASN A 754 -8.88 4.31 -28.86
N GLY A 755 -8.27 4.07 -27.69
CA GLY A 755 -8.96 3.68 -26.46
C GLY A 755 -9.43 2.22 -26.39
N THR A 756 -9.07 1.34 -27.34
CA THR A 756 -9.53 -0.06 -27.35
C THR A 756 -8.61 -1.00 -26.55
N ASP A 757 -9.20 -2.07 -26.00
CA ASP A 757 -8.52 -3.00 -25.07
C ASP A 757 -7.33 -3.76 -25.69
N ASP A 758 -7.20 -3.80 -27.02
CA ASP A 758 -6.04 -4.40 -27.70
C ASP A 758 -4.74 -3.58 -27.53
N HIS A 759 -4.83 -2.35 -27.00
CA HIS A 759 -3.70 -1.50 -26.63
C HIS A 759 -3.28 -1.66 -25.15
N LEU A 760 -4.03 -2.45 -24.37
CA LEU A 760 -3.84 -2.60 -22.94
C LEU A 760 -3.13 -3.91 -22.62
N TRP A 761 -2.01 -3.79 -21.89
CA TRP A 761 -1.08 -4.88 -21.62
C TRP A 761 -0.83 -5.06 -20.12
N ARG A 762 -0.66 -6.30 -19.65
CA ARG A 762 -0.27 -6.62 -18.27
C ARG A 762 1.03 -7.39 -18.26
N VAL A 763 1.90 -7.05 -17.30
CA VAL A 763 3.21 -7.68 -17.12
C VAL A 763 3.16 -8.62 -15.92
N GLU A 764 3.08 -9.93 -16.18
CA GLU A 764 3.08 -10.97 -15.13
C GLU A 764 4.49 -11.53 -14.94
N SER A 765 5.06 -11.51 -13.73
CA SER A 765 6.37 -12.14 -13.48
C SER A 765 6.24 -13.66 -13.42
N LYS A 766 7.22 -14.36 -14.01
CA LYS A 766 7.40 -15.80 -13.91
C LYS A 766 8.55 -16.18 -12.97
N GLY A 767 9.00 -15.24 -12.13
CA GLY A 767 10.23 -15.36 -11.36
C GLY A 767 11.45 -15.02 -12.21
N ASP A 768 12.62 -14.98 -11.56
CA ASP A 768 13.91 -14.72 -12.20
C ASP A 768 13.92 -13.49 -13.12
N GLY A 769 13.14 -12.45 -12.79
CA GLY A 769 12.94 -11.22 -13.57
C GLY A 769 12.49 -11.43 -15.03
N LEU A 770 11.82 -12.55 -15.31
CA LEU A 770 11.15 -12.83 -16.58
C LEU A 770 9.66 -12.56 -16.47
N PHE A 771 9.06 -12.12 -17.57
CA PHE A 771 7.67 -11.67 -17.62
C PHE A 771 6.93 -12.21 -18.84
N LEU A 772 5.65 -12.50 -18.66
CA LEU A 772 4.68 -12.57 -19.74
C LEU A 772 4.05 -11.19 -19.95
N ILE A 773 3.76 -10.84 -21.20
CA ILE A 773 3.06 -9.60 -21.56
C ILE A 773 1.70 -9.98 -22.13
N TRP A 774 0.65 -9.89 -21.30
CA TRP A 774 -0.71 -10.28 -21.62
C TRP A 774 -1.48 -9.14 -22.28
N ASN A 775 -2.21 -9.43 -23.35
CA ASN A 775 -3.16 -8.51 -23.96
C ASN A 775 -4.54 -8.62 -23.29
N LYS A 776 -5.15 -7.49 -22.95
CA LYS A 776 -6.46 -7.46 -22.29
C LYS A 776 -7.58 -7.99 -23.18
N ASN A 777 -7.62 -7.59 -24.44
CA ASN A 777 -8.72 -7.95 -25.37
C ASN A 777 -8.76 -9.46 -25.69
N SER A 778 -7.61 -10.09 -25.89
CA SER A 778 -7.54 -11.49 -26.32
C SER A 778 -7.27 -12.51 -25.22
N GLY A 779 -6.78 -12.05 -24.05
CA GLY A 779 -6.29 -12.94 -22.98
C GLY A 779 -5.07 -13.76 -23.39
N LYS A 780 -4.32 -13.32 -24.40
CA LYS A 780 -3.12 -14.00 -24.94
C LYS A 780 -1.84 -13.24 -24.60
N VAL A 781 -0.69 -13.89 -24.77
CA VAL A 781 0.62 -13.30 -24.49
C VAL A 781 1.35 -12.88 -25.76
N ALA A 782 2.14 -11.82 -25.70
CA ALA A 782 3.07 -11.46 -26.76
C ALA A 782 4.21 -12.49 -26.84
N GLY A 783 4.52 -12.96 -28.05
CA GLY A 783 5.53 -13.97 -28.32
C GLY A 783 6.18 -13.77 -29.69
N VAL A 784 7.40 -14.28 -29.87
CA VAL A 784 8.08 -14.23 -31.18
C VAL A 784 7.58 -15.37 -32.05
N ASP A 785 7.05 -15.05 -33.23
CA ASP A 785 6.41 -16.03 -34.11
C ASP A 785 7.35 -17.21 -34.42
N ARG A 786 6.82 -18.42 -34.25
CA ARG A 786 7.53 -19.70 -34.48
C ARG A 786 8.86 -19.82 -33.72
N MET A 787 9.04 -19.11 -32.61
CA MET A 787 10.28 -19.09 -31.82
C MET A 787 11.53 -18.70 -32.62
N LEU A 788 11.37 -17.94 -33.71
CA LEU A 788 12.49 -17.54 -34.56
C LEU A 788 13.49 -16.69 -33.76
N THR A 789 14.77 -16.79 -34.11
CA THR A 789 15.87 -16.04 -33.47
C THR A 789 16.55 -15.04 -34.41
N THR A 790 16.07 -14.93 -35.65
CA THR A 790 16.59 -14.00 -36.66
C THR A 790 16.07 -12.58 -36.43
N ASP A 791 16.85 -11.59 -36.88
CA ASP A 791 16.37 -10.20 -36.94
C ASP A 791 15.17 -10.08 -37.88
N GLY A 792 14.23 -9.21 -37.52
CA GLY A 792 13.00 -9.00 -38.28
C GLY A 792 11.96 -10.11 -38.09
N ALA A 793 12.19 -11.09 -37.20
CA ALA A 793 11.14 -12.03 -36.83
C ALA A 793 9.99 -11.30 -36.14
N GLN A 794 8.75 -11.65 -36.51
CA GLN A 794 7.55 -10.97 -36.06
C GLN A 794 7.24 -11.27 -34.61
N VAL A 795 6.65 -10.29 -33.92
CA VAL A 795 6.00 -10.50 -32.64
C VAL A 795 4.50 -10.63 -32.88
N VAL A 796 3.92 -11.68 -32.31
CA VAL A 796 2.51 -12.03 -32.42
C VAL A 796 1.91 -12.22 -31.03
N GLN A 797 0.59 -12.29 -30.93
CA GLN A 797 -0.05 -12.83 -29.73
C GLN A 797 -0.29 -14.34 -29.90
N PHE A 798 -0.17 -15.08 -28.81
CA PHE A 798 -0.43 -16.52 -28.78
C PHE A 798 -0.95 -16.95 -27.41
N GLU A 799 -1.65 -18.08 -27.35
CA GLU A 799 -1.95 -18.74 -26.08
C GLU A 799 -0.66 -19.04 -25.30
N ASN A 800 -0.69 -18.93 -23.98
CA ASN A 800 0.51 -19.20 -23.20
C ASN A 800 0.85 -20.71 -23.23
N SER A 801 1.82 -21.09 -24.06
CA SER A 801 2.38 -22.45 -24.19
C SER A 801 3.51 -22.75 -23.19
N GLY A 802 3.95 -21.77 -22.39
CA GLY A 802 5.10 -21.89 -21.49
C GLY A 802 6.47 -21.90 -22.18
N THR A 803 6.54 -21.59 -23.48
CA THR A 803 7.79 -21.58 -24.24
C THR A 803 8.57 -20.26 -24.06
N LYS A 804 9.90 -20.32 -24.25
CA LYS A 804 10.81 -19.19 -23.96
C LYS A 804 10.58 -17.95 -24.83
N ASP A 805 9.98 -18.12 -26.00
CA ASP A 805 9.67 -17.03 -26.93
C ASP A 805 8.52 -16.13 -26.42
N HIS A 806 7.75 -16.58 -25.41
CA HIS A 806 6.76 -15.77 -24.72
C HIS A 806 7.33 -15.02 -23.51
N LEU A 807 8.55 -15.35 -23.09
CA LEU A 807 9.18 -14.77 -21.90
C LEU A 807 10.03 -13.56 -22.28
N TRP A 808 9.82 -12.47 -21.55
CA TRP A 808 10.47 -11.18 -21.78
C TRP A 808 11.17 -10.68 -20.52
N SER A 809 12.25 -9.93 -20.67
CA SER A 809 12.83 -9.10 -19.61
C SER A 809 12.58 -7.63 -19.91
N LEU A 810 12.11 -6.88 -18.91
CA LEU A 810 12.00 -5.42 -18.98
C LEU A 810 13.30 -4.81 -18.47
N LEU A 811 14.09 -4.25 -19.38
CA LEU A 811 15.41 -3.71 -19.09
C LEU A 811 15.34 -2.18 -19.15
N PRO A 812 15.42 -1.46 -18.01
CA PRO A 812 15.45 0.00 -18.03
C PRO A 812 16.49 0.54 -19.00
N ALA A 813 16.09 1.52 -19.80
CA ALA A 813 16.91 2.16 -20.82
C ALA A 813 16.37 3.58 -21.08
N SER A 814 17.05 4.63 -20.61
CA SER A 814 16.70 6.01 -20.93
C SER A 814 17.68 6.61 -21.93
N VAL A 815 17.16 7.42 -22.85
CA VAL A 815 17.91 8.31 -23.78
C VAL A 815 17.57 9.78 -23.57
N GLU A 816 16.72 10.10 -22.61
CA GLU A 816 16.25 11.46 -22.35
C GLU A 816 16.96 12.05 -21.14
N ASP A 817 17.45 13.29 -21.29
CA ASP A 817 17.91 14.08 -20.14
C ASP A 817 16.71 14.32 -19.22
N CYS A 818 16.85 14.01 -17.94
CA CYS A 818 15.73 14.06 -17.00
C CYS A 818 15.24 15.48 -16.73
N SER A 819 15.98 16.50 -17.17
CA SER A 819 15.53 17.89 -17.23
C SER A 819 14.31 18.11 -18.15
N LYS A 820 14.03 17.16 -19.06
CA LYS A 820 12.86 17.20 -19.97
C LYS A 820 11.69 16.34 -19.52
N ALA A 821 11.87 15.58 -18.44
CA ALA A 821 10.87 14.67 -17.91
C ALA A 821 10.25 15.19 -16.60
N SER A 822 10.29 16.50 -16.33
CA SER A 822 9.67 17.12 -15.16
C SER A 822 8.37 17.81 -15.50
#